data_AF-A0A2R6MMK7-F1
#
_entry.id   AF-A0A2R6MMK7-F1
#
_cell.length_a   1.000
_cell.length_b   1.000
_cell.length_c   1.000
_cell.angle_alpha   90.00
_cell.angle_beta   90.00
_cell.angle_gamma   90.00
#
_symmetry.space_group_name_H-M   'P 1'
#
loop_
_entity.id
_entity.type
_entity.pdbx_description
1 polymer ?
#
loop_
_entity_poly.entity_id
_entity_poly.type
_entity_poly.pdbx_seq_one_letter_code
_entity_poly.pdbx_strand_id
1 'polypeptide(L)'
;MASNTSRRGFLAATATAGLAGVGGRVGAQPSNAASTIRLGGEIPGWQGREPTAVRGETNPTLVLEPGRIYRIEWENVDGTRHNVALLDADGNTIERTPFVTERGATQRFAFEATAAMAEYVCEAHPGSMRGDIRIAGEEPSATDDGSGDDEDDRFMPPGPTVRTETVADGPLNAPLGLEVVPDDRDRRYVVDQIGRIYIHGPDGLADEPFLDITDRLIDFSNARTDSIEERGLLGLAFHPEFGTNRRYYVRYSAPRNRGTPEGYTHIERLSEFTAGEDAQRGRPGSERVLLDIPSPHYTHNAGSVAFGPEGYLYMGMGDGGGSKLEAGHAEDWYANNGGNGQDVRENLLGSVLRIDVDSEEDGNPYAIPDGNPLVGEPGLNEQFAWGFRNPWRMSFSDGTLFVVDVGESNYEEVNIVEKGENYGWNVREGNHCYNTGSPADPPTVCPERTPPDVRGGEPLVDPIVEYPHVYEGNDVGLAVIGGHVYDGDAIPALRGTYVFGDYSRDGEPRGSLFAATPPENGDGMWSLEELQVKDGPDDSLDAYLLGVGQDAAGECYALTTDVLGVDPSTTTGEVRKLVPETPARGATTADPTSTKSTATGDAKKAGTANDSGTRTGGEAASNAGGPGFGALAALGAVGSVAAAAIARALADDGDGDDG
;
A
#
# COMPACT_ATOMS: atom_id res chain seq x y z
N MET A 1 66.11 6.16 28.04
CA MET A 1 66.75 5.21 27.12
C MET A 1 65.64 4.69 26.21
N ALA A 2 65.45 5.32 25.04
CA ALA A 2 65.88 4.84 23.71
C ALA A 2 65.05 3.60 23.27
N SER A 3 63.98 3.73 22.48
CA SER A 3 63.84 4.05 21.03
C SER A 3 64.06 2.85 20.09
N ASN A 4 63.01 2.48 19.33
CA ASN A 4 62.95 2.39 17.84
C ASN A 4 62.00 1.25 17.37
N THR A 5 60.92 1.52 16.62
CA THR A 5 60.80 1.83 15.16
C THR A 5 60.98 0.57 14.29
N SER A 6 59.92 -0.08 13.78
CA SER A 6 59.12 0.12 12.54
C SER A 6 59.73 -0.37 11.20
N ARG A 7 58.81 -0.92 10.36
CA ARG A 7 58.70 -0.93 8.87
C ARG A 7 59.14 -2.14 8.04
N ARG A 8 58.10 -2.73 7.40
CA ARG A 8 57.80 -2.88 5.96
C ARG A 8 58.89 -3.36 4.98
N GLY A 9 58.46 -4.28 4.11
CA GLY A 9 58.77 -4.20 2.67
C GLY A 9 58.78 -5.56 1.98
N PHE A 10 57.76 -5.86 1.16
CA PHE A 10 57.89 -6.85 0.08
C PHE A 10 57.68 -6.13 -1.25
N LEU A 11 58.64 -6.35 -2.15
CA LEU A 11 58.83 -5.70 -3.44
C LEU A 11 58.22 -6.54 -4.56
N ALA A 12 57.68 -5.86 -5.56
CA ALA A 12 57.22 -6.40 -6.83
C ALA A 12 58.38 -6.82 -7.74
N ALA A 13 58.14 -7.80 -8.62
CA ALA A 13 58.91 -8.01 -9.84
C ALA A 13 58.00 -8.51 -10.98
N THR A 14 58.11 -7.83 -12.11
CA THR A 14 57.39 -8.05 -13.38
C THR A 14 58.35 -8.54 -14.47
N ALA A 15 57.75 -9.11 -15.54
CA ALA A 15 58.28 -9.36 -16.90
C ALA A 15 59.07 -10.69 -17.10
N THR A 16 59.00 -11.43 -18.22
CA THR A 16 58.60 -11.11 -19.60
C THR A 16 58.32 -12.40 -20.42
N ALA A 17 57.70 -12.22 -21.59
CA ALA A 17 57.12 -13.21 -22.53
C ALA A 17 58.07 -14.20 -23.23
N GLY A 18 57.49 -15.31 -23.73
CA GLY A 18 58.05 -16.20 -24.77
C GLY A 18 56.95 -16.88 -25.59
N LEU A 19 56.98 -16.70 -26.92
CA LEU A 19 56.12 -17.32 -27.94
C LEU A 19 56.73 -18.63 -28.46
N ALA A 20 55.93 -19.68 -28.64
CA ALA A 20 55.79 -20.51 -29.86
C ALA A 20 55.24 -21.94 -29.59
N GLY A 21 54.18 -22.32 -30.33
CA GLY A 21 54.17 -23.60 -31.08
C GLY A 21 53.40 -24.82 -30.55
N VAL A 22 52.22 -25.05 -31.15
CA VAL A 22 51.67 -26.35 -31.64
C VAL A 22 51.27 -27.45 -30.64
N GLY A 23 49.95 -27.66 -30.56
CA GLY A 23 49.30 -28.96 -30.78
C GLY A 23 49.45 -30.06 -29.71
N GLY A 24 48.44 -30.20 -28.86
CA GLY A 24 48.25 -31.40 -28.05
C GLY A 24 46.94 -31.34 -27.25
N ARG A 25 45.96 -32.18 -27.62
CA ARG A 25 44.82 -32.48 -26.75
C ARG A 25 45.35 -33.18 -25.50
N VAL A 26 45.25 -32.54 -24.34
CA VAL A 26 45.51 -33.15 -23.03
C VAL A 26 44.27 -32.90 -22.19
N GLY A 27 43.65 -33.97 -21.72
CA GLY A 27 42.54 -33.90 -20.77
C GLY A 27 43.00 -33.19 -19.49
N ALA A 28 42.24 -32.18 -19.08
CA ALA A 28 42.47 -31.50 -17.81
C ALA A 28 42.13 -32.48 -16.67
N GLN A 29 43.11 -32.80 -15.83
CA GLN A 29 42.79 -33.18 -14.45
C GLN A 29 42.20 -31.94 -13.75
N PRO A 30 41.13 -32.06 -12.96
CA PRO A 30 40.65 -30.94 -12.16
C PRO A 30 41.74 -30.58 -11.14
N SER A 31 42.13 -29.31 -11.11
CA SER A 31 43.09 -28.77 -10.15
C SER A 31 42.50 -28.81 -8.74
N ASN A 32 43.19 -29.41 -7.77
CA ASN A 32 42.87 -29.37 -6.32
C ASN A 32 43.09 -27.99 -5.66
N ALA A 33 43.03 -26.90 -6.43
CA ALA A 33 43.13 -25.55 -5.89
C ALA A 33 41.72 -25.03 -5.57
N ALA A 34 41.49 -24.60 -4.32
CA ALA A 34 40.20 -24.07 -3.91
C ALA A 34 39.81 -22.85 -4.75
N SER A 35 38.62 -22.88 -5.34
CA SER A 35 38.05 -21.74 -6.04
C SER A 35 37.72 -20.64 -5.03
N THR A 36 38.20 -19.42 -5.25
CA THR A 36 37.97 -18.30 -4.32
C THR A 36 36.82 -17.43 -4.82
N ILE A 37 35.85 -17.20 -3.94
CA ILE A 37 34.71 -16.30 -4.12
C ILE A 37 35.01 -15.06 -3.26
N ARG A 38 34.87 -13.87 -3.85
CA ARG A 38 35.10 -12.59 -3.19
C ARG A 38 33.82 -11.78 -3.11
N LEU A 39 33.50 -11.35 -1.90
CA LEU A 39 32.32 -10.52 -1.61
C LEU A 39 32.75 -9.19 -0.94
N GLY A 40 31.96 -8.14 -1.12
CA GLY A 40 31.97 -6.95 -0.27
C GLY A 40 30.73 -6.97 0.62
N GLY A 41 30.91 -6.83 1.93
CA GLY A 41 29.81 -6.69 2.87
C GLY A 41 29.49 -5.21 3.08
N GLU A 42 28.36 -4.76 2.56
CA GLU A 42 27.75 -3.47 2.86
C GLU A 42 26.23 -3.60 2.85
N ILE A 43 25.54 -2.80 3.65
CA ILE A 43 24.11 -2.61 3.47
C ILE A 43 23.90 -1.81 2.17
N PRO A 44 23.05 -2.26 1.23
CA PRO A 44 21.92 -3.19 1.44
C PRO A 44 22.14 -4.66 1.04
N GLY A 45 23.36 -5.14 0.76
CA GLY A 45 23.53 -6.54 0.33
C GLY A 45 24.98 -6.96 0.08
N TRP A 46 25.21 -8.28 -0.01
CA TRP A 46 26.54 -8.79 -0.38
C TRP A 46 26.88 -8.44 -1.83
N GLN A 47 27.93 -7.66 -2.04
CA GLN A 47 28.39 -7.28 -3.38
C GLN A 47 29.36 -8.31 -3.93
N GLY A 48 28.97 -9.03 -4.97
CA GLY A 48 29.87 -9.97 -5.62
C GLY A 48 31.01 -9.26 -6.35
N ARG A 49 32.25 -9.72 -6.13
CA ARG A 49 33.47 -9.10 -6.70
C ARG A 49 34.23 -10.06 -7.61
N GLU A 50 34.39 -11.31 -7.18
CA GLU A 50 35.02 -12.38 -7.96
C GLU A 50 34.39 -13.74 -7.59
N PRO A 51 34.34 -14.73 -8.50
CA PRO A 51 34.73 -14.70 -9.91
C PRO A 51 33.84 -13.79 -10.77
N THR A 52 34.14 -13.66 -12.08
CA THR A 52 33.32 -12.86 -13.00
C THR A 52 31.83 -13.24 -12.99
N ALA A 53 31.51 -14.50 -12.68
CA ALA A 53 30.15 -15.02 -12.62
C ALA A 53 29.29 -14.43 -11.48
N VAL A 54 29.88 -13.75 -10.50
CA VAL A 54 29.15 -13.08 -9.41
C VAL A 54 29.43 -11.57 -9.39
N ARG A 55 30.25 -11.06 -10.30
CA ARG A 55 30.78 -9.70 -10.21
C ARG A 55 29.70 -8.66 -10.52
N GLY A 56 29.47 -7.74 -9.59
CA GLY A 56 28.52 -6.63 -9.75
C GLY A 56 27.08 -7.01 -9.42
N GLU A 57 26.85 -8.26 -8.97
CA GLU A 57 25.56 -8.71 -8.45
C GLU A 57 25.47 -8.42 -6.95
N THR A 58 24.27 -8.02 -6.51
CA THR A 58 23.92 -7.96 -5.09
C THR A 58 23.32 -9.30 -4.69
N ASN A 59 23.80 -9.88 -3.59
CA ASN A 59 23.42 -11.21 -3.11
C ASN A 59 23.54 -12.33 -4.17
N PRO A 60 24.70 -12.46 -4.84
CA PRO A 60 24.85 -13.41 -5.95
C PRO A 60 24.61 -14.87 -5.54
N THR A 61 23.86 -15.62 -6.34
CA THR A 61 23.78 -17.07 -6.17
C THR A 61 25.15 -17.72 -6.38
N LEU A 62 25.64 -18.45 -5.38
CA LEU A 62 26.89 -19.19 -5.44
C LEU A 62 26.65 -20.59 -6.01
N VAL A 63 27.03 -20.79 -7.28
CA VAL A 63 26.96 -22.12 -7.90
C VAL A 63 28.24 -22.92 -7.57
N LEU A 64 28.09 -23.99 -6.80
CA LEU A 64 29.19 -24.80 -6.26
C LEU A 64 29.11 -26.25 -6.76
N GLU A 65 30.25 -26.90 -6.93
CA GLU A 65 30.31 -28.33 -7.27
C GLU A 65 30.43 -29.16 -5.99
N PRO A 66 29.57 -30.19 -5.78
CA PRO A 66 29.62 -30.98 -4.55
C PRO A 66 30.96 -31.71 -4.40
N GLY A 67 31.48 -31.74 -3.16
CA GLY A 67 32.78 -32.33 -2.82
C GLY A 67 33.99 -31.48 -3.22
N ARG A 68 33.77 -30.29 -3.81
CA ARG A 68 34.85 -29.34 -4.13
C ARG A 68 35.04 -28.35 -2.99
N ILE A 69 36.30 -28.04 -2.70
CA ILE A 69 36.65 -27.04 -1.68
C ILE A 69 36.61 -25.64 -2.31
N TYR A 70 35.84 -24.75 -1.68
CA TYR A 70 35.76 -23.33 -2.01
C TYR A 70 36.35 -22.49 -0.88
N ARG A 71 36.61 -21.22 -1.18
CA ARG A 71 37.01 -20.21 -0.19
C ARG A 71 36.18 -18.96 -0.38
N ILE A 72 35.48 -18.51 0.66
CA ILE A 72 34.92 -17.17 0.69
C ILE A 72 35.96 -16.24 1.31
N GLU A 73 36.23 -15.12 0.63
CA GLU A 73 36.98 -13.99 1.15
C GLU A 73 36.10 -12.76 1.04
N TRP A 74 35.83 -12.08 2.16
CA TRP A 74 34.95 -10.93 2.15
C TRP A 74 35.59 -9.73 2.86
N GLU A 75 35.25 -8.53 2.41
CA GLU A 75 35.69 -7.26 2.97
C GLU A 75 34.48 -6.52 3.55
N ASN A 76 34.59 -6.01 4.77
CA ASN A 76 33.60 -5.10 5.34
C ASN A 76 33.76 -3.72 4.69
N VAL A 77 32.83 -3.33 3.82
CA VAL A 77 32.97 -2.14 2.97
C VAL A 77 32.40 -0.89 3.64
N ASP A 78 31.35 -1.03 4.44
CA ASP A 78 30.62 0.07 5.09
C ASP A 78 31.08 0.34 6.54
N GLY A 79 31.78 -0.59 7.18
CA GLY A 79 32.19 -0.50 8.59
C GLY A 79 31.09 -0.90 9.57
N THR A 80 29.93 -1.36 9.10
CA THR A 80 28.83 -1.88 9.93
C THR A 80 29.18 -3.28 10.43
N ARG A 81 28.47 -3.79 11.44
CA ARG A 81 28.75 -5.11 12.03
C ARG A 81 28.36 -6.22 11.07
N HIS A 82 29.33 -6.95 10.52
CA HIS A 82 29.08 -8.03 9.54
C HIS A 82 29.76 -9.35 9.90
N ASN A 83 29.15 -10.46 9.51
CA ASN A 83 29.77 -11.79 9.41
C ASN A 83 29.22 -12.54 8.19
N VAL A 84 29.83 -13.65 7.79
CA VAL A 84 29.23 -14.58 6.81
C VAL A 84 28.95 -15.90 7.51
N ALA A 85 27.72 -16.39 7.41
CA ALA A 85 27.32 -17.74 7.80
C ALA A 85 26.80 -18.51 6.59
N LEU A 86 27.14 -19.78 6.47
CA LEU A 86 26.57 -20.72 5.51
C LEU A 86 25.48 -21.53 6.22
N LEU A 87 24.30 -21.63 5.61
CA LEU A 87 23.15 -22.31 6.17
C LEU A 87 22.77 -23.54 5.34
N ASP A 88 22.14 -24.52 5.99
CA ASP A 88 21.40 -25.57 5.29
C ASP A 88 19.97 -25.14 4.95
N ALA A 89 19.24 -26.00 4.21
CA ALA A 89 17.87 -25.73 3.78
C ALA A 89 16.88 -25.55 4.94
N ASP A 90 17.21 -26.06 6.13
CA ASP A 90 16.40 -25.90 7.34
C ASP A 90 16.83 -24.65 8.16
N GLY A 91 17.75 -23.83 7.62
CA GLY A 91 18.27 -22.63 8.25
C GLY A 91 19.33 -22.86 9.33
N ASN A 92 19.81 -24.09 9.52
CA ASN A 92 20.85 -24.37 10.50
C ASN A 92 22.22 -23.91 9.99
N THR A 93 23.02 -23.31 10.87
CA THR A 93 24.37 -22.88 10.48
C THR A 93 25.32 -24.05 10.31
N ILE A 94 25.88 -24.18 9.11
CA ILE A 94 26.92 -25.14 8.76
C ILE A 94 28.30 -24.60 9.17
N GLU A 95 28.61 -23.36 8.77
CA GLU A 95 29.89 -22.70 9.07
C GLU A 95 29.70 -21.19 9.15
N ARG A 96 30.51 -20.48 9.95
CA ARG A 96 30.43 -19.01 10.05
C ARG A 96 31.76 -18.35 10.38
N THR A 97 31.90 -17.09 9.99
CA THR A 97 32.96 -16.22 10.48
C THR A 97 32.55 -15.48 11.75
N PRO A 98 33.51 -15.05 12.60
CA PRO A 98 33.25 -14.03 13.62
C PRO A 98 32.68 -12.73 13.02
N PHE A 99 32.09 -11.89 13.86
CA PHE A 99 31.70 -10.53 13.46
C PHE A 99 32.90 -9.59 13.38
N VAL A 100 32.89 -8.66 12.42
CA VAL A 100 33.81 -7.52 12.33
C VAL A 100 33.05 -6.23 12.12
N THR A 101 33.58 -5.13 12.66
CA THR A 101 32.97 -3.78 12.66
C THR A 101 33.94 -2.71 12.14
N GLU A 102 35.07 -3.10 11.56
CA GLU A 102 36.08 -2.18 11.04
C GLU A 102 35.98 -2.13 9.52
N ARG A 103 35.80 -0.92 8.97
CA ARG A 103 35.80 -0.70 7.52
C ARG A 103 37.14 -1.12 6.90
N GLY A 104 37.08 -1.93 5.85
CA GLY A 104 38.21 -2.54 5.18
C GLY A 104 38.74 -3.81 5.86
N ALA A 105 38.14 -4.25 6.98
CA ALA A 105 38.48 -5.53 7.59
C ALA A 105 38.11 -6.67 6.63
N THR A 106 39.01 -7.64 6.47
CA THR A 106 38.76 -8.80 5.61
C THR A 106 38.77 -10.08 6.43
N GLN A 107 37.85 -10.98 6.10
CA GLN A 107 37.83 -12.33 6.63
C GLN A 107 37.84 -13.35 5.50
N ARG A 108 38.32 -14.55 5.80
CA ARG A 108 38.33 -15.66 4.85
C ARG A 108 38.13 -16.98 5.57
N PHE A 109 37.39 -17.87 4.96
CA PHE A 109 37.27 -19.26 5.41
C PHE A 109 37.08 -20.18 4.20
N ALA A 110 37.44 -21.45 4.36
CA ALA A 110 37.36 -22.45 3.31
C ALA A 110 36.46 -23.57 3.77
N PHE A 111 35.58 -24.01 2.86
CA PHE A 111 34.57 -25.02 3.13
C PHE A 111 34.49 -25.99 1.96
N GLU A 112 34.08 -27.22 2.23
CA GLU A 112 33.75 -28.20 1.20
C GLU A 112 32.28 -28.05 0.84
N ALA A 113 31.96 -27.86 -0.44
CA ALA A 113 30.58 -27.74 -0.87
C ALA A 113 29.84 -29.08 -0.68
N THR A 114 28.72 -29.05 0.03
CA THR A 114 27.88 -30.24 0.28
C THR A 114 26.46 -29.98 -0.20
N ALA A 115 25.72 -31.04 -0.51
CA ALA A 115 24.30 -30.96 -0.91
C ALA A 115 23.39 -30.32 0.17
N ALA A 116 23.85 -30.25 1.42
CA ALA A 116 23.10 -29.61 2.49
C ALA A 116 23.15 -28.08 2.43
N MET A 117 24.15 -27.47 1.76
CA MET A 117 24.31 -26.01 1.74
C MET A 117 23.26 -25.36 0.83
N ALA A 118 22.46 -24.46 1.41
CA ALA A 118 21.37 -23.79 0.71
C ALA A 118 21.60 -22.28 0.58
N GLU A 119 22.18 -21.63 1.59
CA GLU A 119 22.29 -20.16 1.63
C GLU A 119 23.58 -19.68 2.29
N TYR A 120 23.92 -18.41 2.06
CA TYR A 120 24.86 -17.66 2.88
C TYR A 120 24.26 -16.32 3.32
N VAL A 121 24.51 -15.92 4.57
CA VAL A 121 23.85 -14.78 5.20
C VAL A 121 24.79 -13.96 6.07
N CYS A 122 24.52 -12.65 6.20
CA CYS A 122 24.99 -11.85 7.32
C CYS A 122 24.01 -11.98 8.48
N GLU A 123 24.42 -12.59 9.59
CA GLU A 123 23.52 -12.81 10.73
C GLU A 123 23.11 -11.49 11.42
N ALA A 124 23.82 -10.39 11.17
CA ALA A 124 23.43 -9.06 11.65
C ALA A 124 22.42 -8.34 10.74
N HIS A 125 22.30 -8.76 9.47
CA HIS A 125 21.41 -8.13 8.48
C HIS A 125 20.74 -9.21 7.61
N PRO A 126 20.00 -10.17 8.19
CA PRO A 126 19.51 -11.34 7.49
C PRO A 126 18.42 -11.03 6.44
N GLY A 127 17.77 -9.86 6.54
CA GLY A 127 16.75 -9.41 5.59
C GLY A 127 17.30 -8.75 4.32
N SER A 128 18.58 -8.33 4.30
CA SER A 128 19.16 -7.60 3.17
C SER A 128 20.44 -8.22 2.64
N MET A 129 21.23 -8.89 3.49
CA MET A 129 22.52 -9.48 3.13
C MET A 129 22.45 -11.02 3.16
N ARG A 130 21.68 -11.60 2.25
CA ARG A 130 21.40 -13.04 2.12
C ARG A 130 21.44 -13.45 0.65
N GLY A 131 22.13 -14.54 0.31
CA GLY A 131 22.15 -15.07 -1.06
C GLY A 131 22.18 -16.59 -1.12
N ASP A 132 21.75 -17.13 -2.26
CA ASP A 132 21.58 -18.58 -2.45
C ASP A 132 22.90 -19.32 -2.69
N ILE A 133 22.90 -20.61 -2.39
CA ILE A 133 23.92 -21.58 -2.80
C ILE A 133 23.25 -22.67 -3.62
N ARG A 134 23.71 -22.89 -4.86
CA ARG A 134 23.23 -23.97 -5.73
C ARG A 134 24.31 -25.01 -5.94
N ILE A 135 24.00 -26.28 -5.72
CA ILE A 135 24.92 -27.39 -5.89
C ILE A 135 24.79 -27.99 -7.29
N ALA A 136 25.81 -27.80 -8.14
CA ALA A 136 25.83 -28.26 -9.52
C ALA A 136 25.82 -29.80 -9.61
N GLY A 137 24.76 -30.36 -10.18
CA GLY A 137 24.59 -31.81 -10.36
C GLY A 137 23.31 -32.39 -9.75
N GLU A 138 22.55 -31.60 -8.99
CA GLU A 138 21.14 -31.89 -8.72
C GLU A 138 20.30 -31.37 -9.90
N GLU A 139 19.87 -32.29 -10.78
CA GLU A 139 18.68 -32.03 -11.59
C GLU A 139 17.44 -32.42 -10.76
N PRO A 140 16.35 -31.65 -10.84
CA PRO A 140 15.18 -31.87 -10.02
C PRO A 140 14.60 -33.25 -10.34
N SER A 141 14.44 -34.07 -9.30
CA SER A 141 13.81 -35.38 -9.47
C SER A 141 12.36 -35.19 -9.87
N ALA A 142 12.08 -35.47 -11.13
CA ALA A 142 10.72 -35.54 -11.66
C ALA A 142 9.89 -36.57 -10.90
N THR A 143 8.85 -36.09 -10.21
CA THR A 143 7.62 -36.86 -9.97
C THR A 143 6.48 -36.16 -10.70
N ASP A 144 6.00 -36.87 -11.72
CA ASP A 144 4.66 -36.82 -12.32
C ASP A 144 4.16 -35.51 -12.96
N ASP A 145 3.91 -35.61 -14.26
CA ASP A 145 3.38 -34.60 -15.15
C ASP A 145 1.84 -34.47 -15.00
N GLY A 146 1.44 -33.76 -13.95
CA GLY A 146 0.13 -33.12 -13.86
C GLY A 146 0.34 -31.63 -13.65
N SER A 147 -0.35 -30.79 -14.41
CA SER A 147 -0.50 -29.35 -14.13
C SER A 147 -0.85 -29.13 -12.65
N GLY A 148 0.07 -28.53 -11.90
CA GLY A 148 -0.07 -28.07 -10.50
C GLY A 148 1.14 -27.18 -10.24
N ASP A 149 1.06 -25.92 -10.66
CA ASP A 149 0.56 -24.76 -9.91
C ASP A 149 1.69 -24.16 -9.07
N ASP A 150 2.02 -22.89 -9.36
CA ASP A 150 2.83 -21.97 -8.56
C ASP A 150 2.13 -21.66 -7.20
N GLU A 151 1.56 -22.68 -6.56
CA GLU A 151 0.69 -22.60 -5.37
C GLU A 151 1.45 -22.73 -4.05
N ASP A 152 2.61 -23.40 -4.02
CA ASP A 152 3.26 -23.79 -2.75
C ASP A 152 4.08 -22.66 -2.07
N ASP A 153 4.40 -21.57 -2.80
CA ASP A 153 5.24 -20.46 -2.30
C ASP A 153 4.44 -19.16 -2.00
N ARG A 154 3.11 -19.18 -2.19
CA ARG A 154 2.26 -17.99 -1.97
C ARG A 154 1.80 -17.90 -0.51
N PHE A 155 1.88 -16.70 0.07
CA PHE A 155 1.29 -16.46 1.41
C PHE A 155 -0.23 -16.65 1.40
N MET A 156 -0.91 -16.06 0.40
CA MET A 156 -2.34 -16.19 0.23
C MET A 156 -2.64 -17.28 -0.80
N PRO A 157 -3.38 -18.36 -0.43
CA PRO A 157 -3.85 -19.32 -1.41
C PRO A 157 -4.79 -18.67 -2.44
N PRO A 158 -4.88 -19.21 -3.66
CA PRO A 158 -5.80 -18.71 -4.68
C PRO A 158 -7.25 -18.92 -4.25
N GLY A 159 -8.03 -17.85 -4.30
CA GLY A 159 -9.46 -17.83 -4.05
C GLY A 159 -10.33 -17.83 -5.32
N PRO A 160 -11.62 -17.42 -5.20
CA PRO A 160 -12.54 -17.37 -6.32
C PRO A 160 -12.05 -16.53 -7.51
N THR A 161 -12.32 -17.01 -8.72
CA THR A 161 -12.01 -16.30 -9.97
C THR A 161 -13.09 -15.27 -10.30
N VAL A 162 -12.67 -14.04 -10.60
CA VAL A 162 -13.54 -12.91 -10.92
C VAL A 162 -13.02 -12.15 -12.14
N ARG A 163 -13.87 -11.29 -12.68
CA ARG A 163 -13.49 -10.24 -13.63
C ARG A 163 -14.02 -8.91 -13.13
N THR A 164 -13.63 -7.84 -13.79
CA THR A 164 -14.11 -6.49 -13.53
C THR A 164 -14.71 -5.86 -14.78
N GLU A 165 -15.77 -5.06 -14.57
CA GLU A 165 -16.41 -4.26 -15.62
C GLU A 165 -16.29 -2.79 -15.24
N THR A 166 -15.60 -1.98 -16.05
CA THR A 166 -15.55 -0.53 -15.86
C THR A 166 -16.94 0.06 -16.06
N VAL A 167 -17.50 0.62 -14.98
CA VAL A 167 -18.84 1.24 -14.96
C VAL A 167 -18.78 2.77 -14.89
N ALA A 168 -17.67 3.33 -14.41
CA ALA A 168 -17.42 4.76 -14.44
C ALA A 168 -15.94 5.04 -14.69
N ASP A 169 -15.69 5.99 -15.59
CA ASP A 169 -14.39 6.52 -15.96
C ASP A 169 -14.57 7.96 -16.46
N GLY A 170 -13.50 8.61 -16.93
CA GLY A 170 -13.60 9.85 -17.70
C GLY A 170 -13.16 11.09 -16.93
N PRO A 171 -13.96 11.68 -16.02
CA PRO A 171 -13.54 12.84 -15.24
C PRO A 171 -12.86 12.47 -13.92
N LEU A 172 -12.77 11.17 -13.60
CA LEU A 172 -12.26 10.66 -12.33
C LEU A 172 -10.73 10.66 -12.30
N ASN A 173 -10.17 11.08 -11.17
CA ASN A 173 -8.73 11.16 -10.94
C ASN A 173 -8.22 10.03 -10.03
N ALA A 174 -8.71 10.01 -8.80
CA ALA A 174 -8.37 9.05 -7.77
C ALA A 174 -9.65 8.71 -6.97
N PRO A 175 -10.59 7.95 -7.57
CA PRO A 175 -11.81 7.54 -6.89
C PRO A 175 -11.42 6.60 -5.73
N LEU A 176 -11.80 6.94 -4.50
CA LEU A 176 -11.38 6.21 -3.30
C LEU A 176 -12.54 5.79 -2.39
N GLY A 177 -13.75 6.29 -2.64
CA GLY A 177 -14.97 5.91 -1.93
C GLY A 177 -16.15 5.74 -2.88
N LEU A 178 -17.05 4.82 -2.57
CA LEU A 178 -18.30 4.60 -3.28
C LEU A 178 -19.41 4.39 -2.25
N GLU A 179 -20.32 5.35 -2.17
CA GLU A 179 -21.38 5.36 -1.18
C GLU A 179 -22.75 5.22 -1.83
N VAL A 180 -23.68 4.63 -1.09
CA VAL A 180 -25.09 4.53 -1.47
C VAL A 180 -25.98 5.23 -0.45
N VAL A 181 -27.15 5.66 -0.91
CA VAL A 181 -28.19 6.15 -0.01
C VAL A 181 -29.05 4.94 0.40
N PRO A 182 -29.37 4.75 1.70
CA PRO A 182 -30.12 3.58 2.18
C PRO A 182 -31.46 3.29 1.46
N ASP A 183 -32.10 4.31 0.88
CA ASP A 183 -33.38 4.20 0.15
C ASP A 183 -33.25 4.34 -1.38
N ASP A 184 -32.04 4.43 -1.91
CA ASP A 184 -31.78 4.57 -3.34
C ASP A 184 -30.91 3.42 -3.84
N ARG A 185 -31.53 2.51 -4.59
CA ARG A 185 -30.83 1.35 -5.16
C ARG A 185 -30.13 1.64 -6.48
N ASP A 186 -30.47 2.76 -7.13
CA ASP A 186 -30.08 3.03 -8.51
C ASP A 186 -28.88 3.98 -8.59
N ARG A 187 -28.63 4.76 -7.52
CA ARG A 187 -27.56 5.76 -7.49
C ARG A 187 -26.45 5.38 -6.51
N ARG A 188 -25.23 5.46 -7.01
CA ARG A 188 -23.98 5.40 -6.25
C ARG A 188 -23.31 6.77 -6.31
N TYR A 189 -22.54 7.10 -5.29
CA TYR A 189 -21.81 8.36 -5.18
C TYR A 189 -20.33 8.05 -5.10
N VAL A 190 -19.59 8.43 -6.13
CA VAL A 190 -18.15 8.20 -6.26
C VAL A 190 -17.41 9.38 -5.66
N VAL A 191 -16.60 9.13 -4.64
CA VAL A 191 -15.78 10.11 -3.93
C VAL A 191 -14.39 10.12 -4.57
N ASP A 192 -14.05 11.23 -5.20
CA ASP A 192 -12.77 11.45 -5.86
C ASP A 192 -11.87 12.33 -4.99
N GLN A 193 -10.64 11.87 -4.72
CA GLN A 193 -9.71 12.45 -3.76
C GLN A 193 -9.47 13.94 -3.99
N ILE A 194 -9.53 14.38 -5.25
CA ILE A 194 -9.30 15.77 -5.65
C ILE A 194 -10.40 16.74 -5.21
N GLY A 195 -11.43 16.29 -4.48
CA GLY A 195 -12.45 17.16 -3.90
C GLY A 195 -13.78 17.18 -4.66
N ARG A 196 -14.06 16.12 -5.42
CA ARG A 196 -15.31 15.99 -6.19
C ARG A 196 -16.06 14.72 -5.84
N ILE A 197 -17.38 14.81 -5.86
CA ILE A 197 -18.28 13.68 -5.70
C ILE A 197 -19.15 13.60 -6.93
N TYR A 198 -19.19 12.45 -7.60
CA TYR A 198 -20.01 12.21 -8.80
C TYR A 198 -21.14 11.23 -8.51
N ILE A 199 -22.28 11.42 -9.16
CA ILE A 199 -23.36 10.43 -9.15
C ILE A 199 -23.13 9.46 -10.28
N HIS A 200 -23.12 8.16 -9.98
CA HIS A 200 -23.18 7.10 -10.97
C HIS A 200 -24.54 6.40 -10.88
N GLY A 201 -25.38 6.60 -11.91
CA GLY A 201 -26.73 6.08 -12.02
C GLY A 201 -26.90 5.05 -13.13
N PRO A 202 -28.15 4.70 -13.51
CA PRO A 202 -28.44 3.77 -14.59
C PRO A 202 -27.91 4.21 -15.97
N ASP A 203 -27.78 5.52 -16.18
CA ASP A 203 -27.27 6.13 -17.41
C ASP A 203 -25.74 6.31 -17.39
N GLY A 204 -25.04 5.80 -16.37
CA GLY A 204 -23.60 5.96 -16.16
C GLY A 204 -23.25 7.10 -15.20
N LEU A 205 -22.00 7.57 -15.28
CA LEU A 205 -21.49 8.67 -14.47
C LEU A 205 -22.06 10.02 -14.95
N ALA A 206 -22.51 10.87 -14.02
CA ALA A 206 -23.02 12.20 -14.33
C ALA A 206 -21.88 13.13 -14.80
N ASP A 207 -22.16 13.94 -15.83
CA ASP A 207 -21.20 14.92 -16.38
C ASP A 207 -20.73 15.96 -15.35
N GLU A 208 -21.60 16.29 -14.40
CA GLU A 208 -21.38 17.33 -13.41
C GLU A 208 -21.36 16.72 -12.01
N PRO A 209 -20.45 17.17 -11.13
CA PRO A 209 -20.36 16.61 -9.80
C PRO A 209 -21.61 16.93 -8.96
N PHE A 210 -21.97 15.98 -8.09
CA PHE A 210 -22.90 16.20 -6.98
C PHE A 210 -22.36 17.29 -6.05
N LEU A 211 -21.08 17.22 -5.71
CA LEU A 211 -20.39 18.19 -4.86
C LEU A 211 -19.00 18.47 -5.43
N ASP A 212 -18.64 19.74 -5.53
CA ASP A 212 -17.26 20.19 -5.79
C ASP A 212 -16.85 21.11 -4.64
N ILE A 213 -15.82 20.69 -3.91
CA ILE A 213 -15.20 21.42 -2.80
C ILE A 213 -13.70 21.62 -3.03
N THR A 214 -13.23 21.51 -4.29
CA THR A 214 -11.81 21.68 -4.66
C THR A 214 -11.19 22.98 -4.11
N ASP A 215 -12.00 24.02 -3.94
CA ASP A 215 -11.60 25.32 -3.37
C ASP A 215 -11.40 25.34 -1.86
N ARG A 216 -11.79 24.27 -1.15
CA ARG A 216 -11.69 24.13 0.30
C ARG A 216 -10.56 23.20 0.74
N LEU A 217 -10.02 22.39 -0.16
CA LEU A 217 -8.97 21.42 0.14
C LEU A 217 -7.61 22.10 0.27
N ILE A 218 -6.65 21.36 0.80
CA ILE A 218 -5.23 21.66 0.64
C ILE A 218 -4.85 21.81 -0.84
N ASP A 219 -3.72 22.48 -1.11
CA ASP A 219 -3.22 22.65 -2.47
C ASP A 219 -2.32 21.48 -2.89
N PHE A 220 -2.79 20.71 -3.87
CA PHE A 220 -2.06 19.60 -4.48
C PHE A 220 -0.88 20.04 -5.35
N SER A 221 -0.68 21.34 -5.61
CA SER A 221 0.42 21.82 -6.48
C SER A 221 1.82 21.46 -5.96
N ASN A 222 1.94 21.12 -4.67
CA ASN A 222 3.18 20.65 -4.05
C ASN A 222 3.18 19.13 -3.77
N ALA A 223 2.09 18.42 -4.11
CA ALA A 223 2.08 16.97 -4.09
C ALA A 223 3.07 16.49 -5.15
N ARG A 224 3.97 15.58 -4.79
CA ARG A 224 4.87 15.00 -5.77
C ARG A 224 4.13 13.88 -6.47
N THR A 225 4.17 13.87 -7.80
CA THR A 225 3.52 12.84 -8.61
C THR A 225 4.25 11.50 -8.57
N ASP A 226 5.36 11.41 -7.82
CA ASP A 226 6.15 10.21 -7.57
C ASP A 226 6.12 9.81 -6.08
N SER A 227 5.20 10.36 -5.28
CA SER A 227 5.01 10.00 -3.88
C SER A 227 3.55 9.75 -3.52
N ILE A 228 3.33 9.06 -2.41
CA ILE A 228 2.00 8.89 -1.82
C ILE A 228 1.50 10.26 -1.34
N GLU A 229 0.20 10.51 -1.55
CA GLU A 229 -0.52 11.66 -1.04
C GLU A 229 -1.84 11.16 -0.45
N GLU A 230 -1.96 11.20 0.87
CA GLU A 230 -3.16 10.73 1.58
C GLU A 230 -4.15 11.87 1.87
N ARG A 231 -3.79 13.12 1.62
CA ARG A 231 -4.71 14.24 1.86
C ARG A 231 -5.70 14.35 0.72
N GLY A 232 -6.88 14.89 1.03
CA GLY A 232 -7.86 15.19 0.01
C GLY A 232 -9.28 15.12 0.54
N LEU A 233 -10.23 14.81 -0.32
CA LEU A 233 -11.57 14.41 0.07
C LEU A 233 -11.56 12.90 0.31
N LEU A 234 -11.80 12.47 1.54
CA LEU A 234 -11.49 11.11 1.98
C LEU A 234 -12.74 10.29 2.33
N GLY A 235 -13.78 10.95 2.86
CA GLY A 235 -14.97 10.28 3.36
C GLY A 235 -16.27 10.98 2.96
N LEU A 236 -17.32 10.18 2.78
CA LEU A 236 -18.70 10.60 2.56
C LEU A 236 -19.62 9.67 3.35
N ALA A 237 -20.60 10.23 4.05
CA ALA A 237 -21.68 9.47 4.65
C ALA A 237 -23.01 10.21 4.48
N PHE A 238 -24.04 9.51 4.03
CA PHE A 238 -25.39 10.05 4.01
C PHE A 238 -26.04 9.84 5.38
N HIS A 239 -26.77 10.85 5.87
CA HIS A 239 -27.57 10.68 7.08
C HIS A 239 -28.55 9.51 6.90
N PRO A 240 -28.82 8.68 7.93
CA PRO A 240 -29.80 7.59 7.82
C PRO A 240 -31.19 8.06 7.34
N GLU A 241 -31.55 9.30 7.67
CA GLU A 241 -32.75 9.99 7.21
C GLU A 241 -32.54 10.92 5.98
N PHE A 242 -31.54 10.68 5.14
CA PHE A 242 -31.22 11.54 3.99
C PHE A 242 -32.42 11.76 3.05
N GLY A 243 -33.31 10.78 2.93
CA GLY A 243 -34.56 10.89 2.16
C GLY A 243 -35.46 12.06 2.59
N THR A 244 -35.41 12.45 3.87
CA THR A 244 -36.24 13.51 4.45
C THR A 244 -35.45 14.77 4.76
N ASN A 245 -34.27 14.65 5.38
CA ASN A 245 -33.49 15.78 5.87
C ASN A 245 -32.43 16.29 4.87
N ARG A 246 -32.10 15.50 3.84
CA ARG A 246 -31.10 15.80 2.81
C ARG A 246 -29.68 16.07 3.35
N ARG A 247 -29.37 15.67 4.59
CA ARG A 247 -28.07 15.89 5.24
C ARG A 247 -27.07 14.81 4.87
N TYR A 248 -25.85 15.22 4.57
CA TYR A 248 -24.73 14.31 4.33
C TYR A 248 -23.45 14.94 4.87
N TYR A 249 -22.46 14.11 5.13
CA TYR A 249 -21.25 14.47 5.84
C TYR A 249 -20.06 14.11 4.98
N VAL A 250 -19.10 15.01 4.89
CA VAL A 250 -17.87 14.79 4.16
C VAL A 250 -16.69 15.05 5.07
N ARG A 251 -15.67 14.22 4.90
CA ARG A 251 -14.39 14.36 5.57
C ARG A 251 -13.33 14.71 4.55
N TYR A 252 -12.57 15.77 4.82
CA TYR A 252 -11.51 16.21 3.93
C TYR A 252 -10.37 16.96 4.64
N SER A 253 -9.20 16.95 4.02
CA SER A 253 -8.02 17.68 4.46
C SER A 253 -8.12 19.16 4.05
N ALA A 254 -8.44 20.03 5.00
CA ALA A 254 -8.55 21.47 4.83
C ALA A 254 -7.19 22.18 5.07
N PRO A 255 -6.96 23.36 4.45
CA PRO A 255 -5.78 24.18 4.73
C PRO A 255 -5.67 24.54 6.20
N ARG A 256 -4.41 24.70 6.66
CA ARG A 256 -4.09 25.18 8.00
C ARG A 256 -4.82 26.49 8.31
N ASN A 257 -5.30 26.61 9.54
CA ASN A 257 -5.92 27.83 10.05
C ASN A 257 -5.10 28.38 11.24
N ARG A 258 -5.57 29.46 11.86
CA ARG A 258 -4.87 30.11 12.98
C ARG A 258 -4.70 29.20 14.22
N GLY A 259 -5.58 28.22 14.39
CA GLY A 259 -5.54 27.24 15.48
C GLY A 259 -4.66 26.03 15.19
N THR A 260 -4.18 25.85 13.96
CA THR A 260 -3.27 24.74 13.62
C THR A 260 -1.90 24.97 14.26
N PRO A 261 -1.37 24.00 15.04
CA PRO A 261 -0.04 24.11 15.63
C PRO A 261 1.08 24.32 14.59
N GLU A 262 2.23 24.79 15.07
CA GLU A 262 3.44 24.84 14.25
C GLU A 262 3.94 23.41 13.95
N GLY A 263 4.50 23.18 12.76
CA GLY A 263 4.90 21.85 12.29
C GLY A 263 3.78 21.04 11.63
N TYR A 264 2.52 21.28 12.00
CA TYR A 264 1.38 20.53 11.47
C TYR A 264 1.06 20.92 10.03
N THR A 265 0.70 19.95 9.19
CA THR A 265 0.56 20.17 7.74
C THR A 265 -0.83 20.63 7.31
N HIS A 266 -1.90 20.19 7.98
CA HIS A 266 -3.29 20.48 7.58
C HIS A 266 -4.30 20.29 8.73
N ILE A 267 -5.58 20.38 8.41
CA ILE A 267 -6.70 20.08 9.32
C ILE A 267 -7.53 18.97 8.70
N GLU A 268 -7.74 17.90 9.45
CA GLU A 268 -8.76 16.90 9.17
C GLU A 268 -10.12 17.46 9.57
N ARG A 269 -10.94 17.78 8.57
CA ARG A 269 -12.24 18.43 8.75
C ARG A 269 -13.38 17.49 8.46
N LEU A 270 -14.30 17.39 9.41
CA LEU A 270 -15.62 16.81 9.23
C LEU A 270 -16.65 17.92 9.08
N SER A 271 -17.35 17.93 7.95
CA SER A 271 -18.37 18.94 7.63
C SER A 271 -19.69 18.28 7.25
N GLU A 272 -20.78 18.87 7.71
CA GLU A 272 -22.13 18.59 7.23
C GLU A 272 -22.50 19.50 6.05
N PHE A 273 -23.24 18.93 5.10
CA PHE A 273 -23.84 19.63 3.98
C PHE A 273 -25.29 19.18 3.78
N THR A 274 -26.03 19.95 2.97
CA THR A 274 -27.40 19.61 2.55
C THR A 274 -27.52 19.50 1.04
N ALA A 275 -28.30 18.54 0.56
CA ALA A 275 -28.60 18.39 -0.86
C ALA A 275 -29.77 19.29 -1.31
N GLY A 276 -29.88 19.48 -2.63
CA GLY A 276 -31.06 20.05 -3.28
C GLY A 276 -32.32 19.21 -3.07
N GLU A 277 -33.48 19.77 -3.42
CA GLU A 277 -34.77 19.10 -3.23
C GLU A 277 -34.86 17.75 -3.98
N ASP A 278 -34.26 17.69 -5.17
CA ASP A 278 -34.17 16.51 -6.04
C ASP A 278 -33.05 15.53 -5.65
N ALA A 279 -32.24 15.87 -4.65
CA ALA A 279 -31.04 15.14 -4.25
C ALA A 279 -30.07 14.81 -5.40
N GLN A 280 -30.10 15.57 -6.50
CA GLN A 280 -29.18 15.41 -7.64
C GLN A 280 -27.91 16.26 -7.49
N ARG A 281 -27.93 17.24 -6.58
CA ARG A 281 -26.78 18.10 -6.29
C ARG A 281 -26.69 18.43 -4.80
N GLY A 282 -25.48 18.43 -4.29
CA GLY A 282 -25.10 19.02 -3.03
C GLY A 282 -25.16 20.54 -3.09
N ARG A 283 -25.26 21.20 -1.93
CA ARG A 283 -25.19 22.66 -1.81
C ARG A 283 -23.87 23.05 -1.13
N PRO A 284 -22.80 23.38 -1.88
CA PRO A 284 -21.51 23.73 -1.27
C PRO A 284 -21.62 24.86 -0.23
N GLY A 285 -22.49 25.85 -0.45
CA GLY A 285 -22.71 26.96 0.48
C GLY A 285 -23.49 26.61 1.75
N SER A 286 -23.93 25.36 1.93
CA SER A 286 -24.64 24.90 3.14
C SER A 286 -23.73 24.30 4.20
N GLU A 287 -22.41 24.33 3.96
CA GLU A 287 -21.43 23.73 4.85
C GLU A 287 -21.58 24.19 6.30
N ARG A 288 -21.63 23.21 7.20
CA ARG A 288 -21.51 23.39 8.64
C ARG A 288 -20.37 22.49 9.14
N VAL A 289 -19.26 23.11 9.53
CA VAL A 289 -18.12 22.39 10.12
C VAL A 289 -18.54 21.78 11.46
N LEU A 290 -18.29 20.50 11.63
CA LEU A 290 -18.58 19.77 12.87
C LEU A 290 -17.35 19.61 13.74
N LEU A 291 -16.25 19.15 13.15
CA LEU A 291 -15.02 18.84 13.86
C LEU A 291 -13.81 19.23 13.01
N ASP A 292 -12.85 19.90 13.65
CA ASP A 292 -11.54 20.23 13.08
C ASP A 292 -10.47 19.58 13.96
N ILE A 293 -9.71 18.64 13.40
CA ILE A 293 -8.59 17.99 14.09
C ILE A 293 -7.30 18.38 13.34
N PRO A 294 -6.38 19.15 13.94
CA PRO A 294 -5.09 19.42 13.33
C PRO A 294 -4.32 18.11 13.09
N SER A 295 -3.84 17.88 11.86
CA SER A 295 -3.03 16.70 11.53
C SER A 295 -1.53 17.07 11.46
N PRO A 296 -0.66 16.34 12.18
CA PRO A 296 0.77 16.57 12.19
C PRO A 296 1.39 16.47 10.80
N HIS A 297 1.18 15.34 10.12
CA HIS A 297 1.83 15.02 8.85
C HIS A 297 0.82 14.91 7.70
N TYR A 298 1.30 14.71 6.47
CA TYR A 298 0.44 14.54 5.29
C TYR A 298 0.06 13.08 5.02
N THR A 299 0.59 12.16 5.83
CA THR A 299 0.32 10.71 5.81
C THR A 299 -0.37 10.29 7.11
N HIS A 300 -0.91 9.09 7.10
CA HIS A 300 -1.73 8.49 8.15
C HIS A 300 -2.96 9.34 8.46
N ASN A 301 -3.64 9.75 7.39
CA ASN A 301 -4.84 10.56 7.51
C ASN A 301 -6.07 9.69 7.72
N ALA A 302 -6.02 8.37 7.58
CA ALA A 302 -7.20 7.52 7.45
C ALA A 302 -8.13 8.05 6.34
N GLY A 303 -9.44 7.80 6.41
CA GLY A 303 -10.33 8.50 5.47
C GLY A 303 -11.82 8.28 5.64
N SER A 304 -12.23 7.19 6.28
CA SER A 304 -13.64 6.82 6.35
C SER A 304 -14.48 7.63 7.36
N VAL A 305 -15.75 7.81 6.98
CA VAL A 305 -16.85 8.19 7.86
C VAL A 305 -18.04 7.30 7.55
N ALA A 306 -18.76 6.82 8.56
CA ALA A 306 -19.88 5.91 8.36
C ALA A 306 -20.91 6.05 9.49
N PHE A 307 -22.19 5.86 9.17
CA PHE A 307 -23.21 5.74 10.21
C PHE A 307 -23.28 4.32 10.74
N GLY A 308 -23.22 4.19 12.06
CA GLY A 308 -23.50 2.93 12.73
C GLY A 308 -25.01 2.63 12.80
N PRO A 309 -25.39 1.41 13.19
CA PRO A 309 -26.79 0.99 13.28
C PRO A 309 -27.60 1.79 14.32
N GLU A 310 -26.91 2.45 15.25
CA GLU A 310 -27.48 3.27 16.31
C GLU A 310 -27.85 4.69 15.84
N GLY A 311 -27.46 5.09 14.63
CA GLY A 311 -27.66 6.44 14.10
C GLY A 311 -26.54 7.43 14.42
N TYR A 312 -25.48 7.00 15.12
CA TYR A 312 -24.29 7.82 15.36
C TYR A 312 -23.32 7.79 14.19
N LEU A 313 -22.58 8.89 14.02
CA LEU A 313 -21.55 9.01 12.99
C LEU A 313 -20.19 8.57 13.55
N TYR A 314 -19.52 7.68 12.84
CA TYR A 314 -18.20 7.17 13.13
C TYR A 314 -17.17 7.79 12.18
N MET A 315 -15.96 8.06 12.69
CA MET A 315 -14.87 8.65 11.92
C MET A 315 -13.54 8.03 12.33
N GLY A 316 -12.80 7.42 11.40
CA GLY A 316 -11.47 6.89 11.67
C GLY A 316 -10.43 8.00 11.65
N MET A 317 -9.43 7.95 12.52
CA MET A 317 -8.32 8.91 12.59
C MET A 317 -7.01 8.13 12.66
N GLY A 318 -6.12 8.36 11.69
CA GLY A 318 -4.76 7.84 11.79
C GLY A 318 -3.96 8.55 12.87
N ASP A 319 -2.79 8.00 13.16
CA ASP A 319 -1.93 8.39 14.25
C ASP A 319 -1.15 9.69 13.97
N GLY A 320 -1.39 10.31 12.81
CA GLY A 320 -0.83 11.59 12.42
C GLY A 320 0.49 11.50 11.66
N GLY A 321 1.04 10.30 11.47
CA GLY A 321 2.17 10.02 10.59
C GLY A 321 3.46 10.74 10.93
N GLY A 322 4.41 10.68 10.00
CA GLY A 322 5.72 11.32 10.17
C GLY A 322 6.68 10.57 11.08
N SER A 323 7.89 11.10 11.20
CA SER A 323 8.93 10.53 12.05
C SER A 323 8.67 10.84 13.52
N LYS A 324 9.08 9.95 14.42
CA LYS A 324 8.92 10.10 15.89
C LYS A 324 9.56 11.35 16.49
N LEU A 325 10.46 12.01 15.75
CA LEU A 325 11.10 13.27 16.15
C LEU A 325 10.27 14.50 15.78
N GLU A 326 9.22 14.32 15.00
CA GLU A 326 8.33 15.37 14.54
C GLU A 326 7.28 15.74 15.59
N ALA A 327 6.73 16.94 15.45
CA ALA A 327 5.75 17.46 16.39
C ALA A 327 4.41 16.75 16.20
N GLY A 328 3.75 16.38 17.30
CA GLY A 328 2.37 15.90 17.28
C GLY A 328 2.15 14.47 17.77
N HIS A 329 3.21 13.77 18.12
CA HIS A 329 3.12 12.51 18.87
C HIS A 329 3.03 12.77 20.37
N ALA A 330 2.04 12.15 21.02
CA ALA A 330 1.90 12.18 22.47
C ALA A 330 3.02 11.37 23.15
N GLU A 331 3.39 11.76 24.38
CA GLU A 331 4.23 10.90 25.22
C GLU A 331 3.38 9.73 25.73
N ASP A 332 3.82 8.50 25.46
CA ASP A 332 3.11 7.29 25.88
C ASP A 332 3.79 6.59 27.07
N TRP A 333 3.03 5.78 27.81
CA TRP A 333 3.53 4.96 28.93
C TRP A 333 4.39 3.80 28.47
N TYR A 334 4.26 3.37 27.21
CA TYR A 334 5.19 2.42 26.62
C TYR A 334 6.48 3.14 26.22
N ALA A 335 7.61 2.48 26.47
CA ALA A 335 8.92 2.95 26.04
C ALA A 335 9.13 2.68 24.53
N ASN A 336 8.18 3.10 23.69
CA ASN A 336 8.19 2.93 22.24
C ASN A 336 7.98 4.27 21.50
N ASN A 337 8.68 5.31 21.97
CA ASN A 337 8.77 6.69 21.46
C ASN A 337 7.92 7.03 20.24
N GLY A 338 6.89 7.88 20.26
CA GLY A 338 6.26 8.39 19.03
C GLY A 338 5.07 7.58 18.53
N GLY A 339 4.42 8.01 17.43
CA GLY A 339 3.07 7.58 17.07
C GLY A 339 2.00 8.16 18.00
N ASN A 340 0.74 8.02 17.63
CA ASN A 340 -0.43 8.21 18.51
C ASN A 340 -1.23 6.90 18.56
N GLY A 341 -2.23 6.80 19.43
CA GLY A 341 -3.12 5.61 19.50
C GLY A 341 -3.21 4.97 20.87
N GLN A 342 -2.26 5.19 21.77
CA GLN A 342 -2.37 4.72 23.15
C GLN A 342 -2.88 5.81 24.09
N ASP A 343 -2.27 7.01 24.10
CA ASP A 343 -2.77 8.10 24.94
C ASP A 343 -4.06 8.71 24.38
N VAL A 344 -5.16 8.51 25.12
CA VAL A 344 -6.52 8.95 24.75
C VAL A 344 -6.91 10.32 25.31
N ARG A 345 -5.96 11.03 25.93
CA ARG A 345 -6.22 12.27 26.69
C ARG A 345 -5.70 13.50 25.98
N GLU A 346 -4.59 13.37 25.24
CA GLU A 346 -3.94 14.53 24.61
C GLU A 346 -4.57 14.90 23.27
N ASN A 347 -4.96 13.91 22.46
CA ASN A 347 -5.51 14.12 21.12
C ASN A 347 -6.44 12.97 20.69
N LEU A 348 -7.01 13.12 19.48
CA LEU A 348 -7.96 12.17 18.87
C LEU A 348 -7.32 11.28 17.79
N LEU A 349 -5.99 11.28 17.67
CA LEU A 349 -5.26 10.54 16.62
C LEU A 349 -5.13 9.06 17.01
N GLY A 350 -5.03 8.18 16.01
CA GLY A 350 -4.91 6.73 16.18
C GLY A 350 -6.17 6.09 16.79
N SER A 351 -7.35 6.56 16.36
CA SER A 351 -8.63 6.22 16.99
C SER A 351 -9.79 6.06 16.00
N VAL A 352 -10.87 5.42 16.45
CA VAL A 352 -12.19 5.53 15.84
C VAL A 352 -13.04 6.41 16.76
N LEU A 353 -13.61 7.48 16.21
CA LEU A 353 -14.46 8.42 16.90
C LEU A 353 -15.94 8.06 16.70
N ARG A 354 -16.80 8.42 17.66
CA ARG A 354 -18.27 8.30 17.55
C ARG A 354 -18.97 9.53 18.15
N ILE A 355 -19.77 10.20 17.33
CA ILE A 355 -20.49 11.44 17.70
C ILE A 355 -21.98 11.39 17.33
N ASP A 356 -22.80 12.16 18.05
CA ASP A 356 -24.20 12.42 17.71
C ASP A 356 -24.30 13.73 16.91
N VAL A 357 -24.65 13.61 15.63
CA VAL A 357 -24.78 14.74 14.72
C VAL A 357 -26.18 15.35 14.71
N ASP A 358 -27.15 14.76 15.42
CA ASP A 358 -28.53 15.25 15.50
C ASP A 358 -28.76 16.20 16.68
N SER A 359 -27.79 16.29 17.58
CA SER A 359 -27.83 17.12 18.78
C SER A 359 -26.64 18.08 18.82
N GLU A 360 -26.77 19.18 19.55
CA GLU A 360 -25.68 20.12 19.84
C GLU A 360 -25.44 20.13 21.36
N GLU A 361 -24.18 20.07 21.79
CA GLU A 361 -23.81 20.02 23.21
C GLU A 361 -22.61 20.91 23.51
N ASP A 362 -22.61 21.59 24.66
CA ASP A 362 -21.49 22.42 25.14
C ASP A 362 -20.93 23.44 24.14
N GLY A 363 -21.78 23.90 23.20
CA GLY A 363 -21.41 24.84 22.16
C GLY A 363 -20.78 24.21 20.92
N ASN A 364 -20.64 22.87 20.91
CA ASN A 364 -20.29 22.10 19.73
C ASN A 364 -21.52 21.84 18.85
N PRO A 365 -21.34 21.78 17.52
CA PRO A 365 -22.42 21.51 16.55
C PRO A 365 -22.81 20.02 16.48
N TYR A 366 -22.31 19.21 17.42
CA TYR A 366 -22.58 17.80 17.64
C TYR A 366 -22.65 17.55 19.16
N ALA A 367 -23.17 16.41 19.58
CA ALA A 367 -23.15 15.94 20.96
C ALA A 367 -22.34 14.66 21.13
N ILE A 368 -21.98 14.34 22.37
CA ILE A 368 -21.33 13.07 22.69
C ILE A 368 -22.40 12.04 23.06
N PRO A 369 -22.41 10.85 22.44
CA PRO A 369 -23.26 9.77 22.91
C PRO A 369 -22.93 9.40 24.36
N ASP A 370 -23.93 9.42 25.26
CA ASP A 370 -23.78 9.02 26.68
C ASP A 370 -23.11 7.66 26.85
N GLY A 371 -23.29 6.78 25.85
CA GLY A 371 -22.72 5.45 25.80
C GLY A 371 -21.28 5.40 25.29
N ASN A 372 -20.56 6.50 25.06
CA ASN A 372 -19.13 6.44 24.70
C ASN A 372 -18.27 5.94 25.87
N PRO A 373 -17.16 5.22 25.60
CA PRO A 373 -16.37 4.55 26.64
C PRO A 373 -15.66 5.51 27.61
N LEU A 374 -15.35 6.73 27.17
CA LEU A 374 -14.59 7.69 27.97
C LEU A 374 -15.48 8.73 28.68
N VAL A 375 -16.81 8.67 28.50
CA VAL A 375 -17.75 9.55 29.20
C VAL A 375 -17.68 9.34 30.71
N GLY A 376 -17.18 10.35 31.42
CA GLY A 376 -16.97 10.30 32.87
C GLY A 376 -15.65 9.66 33.30
N GLU A 377 -14.82 9.23 32.35
CA GLU A 377 -13.50 8.67 32.56
C GLU A 377 -12.40 9.63 32.06
N PRO A 378 -11.12 9.46 32.46
CA PRO A 378 -10.03 10.29 31.95
C PRO A 378 -9.73 10.03 30.47
N GLY A 379 -10.15 10.92 29.58
CA GLY A 379 -9.90 10.86 28.13
C GLY A 379 -10.74 11.86 27.35
N LEU A 380 -10.62 11.84 26.03
CA LEU A 380 -11.47 12.62 25.12
C LEU A 380 -12.73 11.82 24.77
N ASN A 381 -13.89 12.42 25.01
CA ASN A 381 -15.17 11.71 25.01
C ASN A 381 -15.62 11.22 23.63
N GLU A 382 -15.06 11.77 22.56
CA GLU A 382 -15.35 11.41 21.18
C GLU A 382 -14.84 10.01 20.82
N GLN A 383 -13.82 9.49 21.53
CA GLN A 383 -13.20 8.20 21.17
C GLN A 383 -14.13 7.03 21.48
N PHE A 384 -14.37 6.20 20.46
CA PHE A 384 -15.08 4.93 20.55
C PHE A 384 -14.13 3.76 20.74
N ALA A 385 -12.98 3.78 20.08
CA ALA A 385 -11.90 2.81 20.18
C ALA A 385 -10.56 3.47 19.82
N TRP A 386 -9.43 2.89 20.21
CA TRP A 386 -8.09 3.47 19.99
C TRP A 386 -7.04 2.39 19.74
N GLY A 387 -5.81 2.80 19.48
CA GLY A 387 -4.69 1.89 19.24
C GLY A 387 -4.54 1.52 17.77
N PHE A 388 -4.88 2.44 16.87
CA PHE A 388 -4.73 2.27 15.42
C PHE A 388 -3.57 3.10 14.88
N ARG A 389 -2.98 2.65 13.78
CA ARG A 389 -1.96 3.41 13.03
C ARG A 389 -2.59 4.32 11.98
N ASN A 390 -3.29 3.74 11.02
CA ASN A 390 -3.94 4.40 9.91
C ASN A 390 -5.21 3.63 9.51
N PRO A 391 -6.32 3.77 10.27
CA PRO A 391 -7.58 3.05 10.03
C PRO A 391 -8.28 3.58 8.78
N TRP A 392 -7.76 3.21 7.60
CA TRP A 392 -8.05 3.83 6.31
C TRP A 392 -9.53 3.77 5.96
N ARG A 393 -10.14 2.58 6.02
CA ARG A 393 -11.54 2.36 5.64
C ARG A 393 -12.29 1.57 6.71
N MET A 394 -13.56 1.93 6.85
CA MET A 394 -14.50 1.31 7.77
C MET A 394 -15.78 0.94 7.03
N SER A 395 -16.38 -0.18 7.40
CA SER A 395 -17.71 -0.57 6.93
C SER A 395 -18.49 -1.28 8.02
N PHE A 396 -19.82 -1.10 8.00
CA PHE A 396 -20.72 -1.84 8.87
C PHE A 396 -21.38 -2.99 8.10
N SER A 397 -21.46 -4.16 8.72
CA SER A 397 -22.28 -5.28 8.25
C SER A 397 -22.97 -5.93 9.44
N ASP A 398 -24.30 -6.03 9.39
CA ASP A 398 -25.14 -6.56 10.47
C ASP A 398 -24.85 -5.99 11.88
N GLY A 399 -24.39 -4.73 11.92
CA GLY A 399 -24.04 -4.02 13.15
C GLY A 399 -22.59 -4.23 13.63
N THR A 400 -21.85 -5.14 13.01
CA THR A 400 -20.40 -5.30 13.22
C THR A 400 -19.64 -4.22 12.44
N LEU A 401 -18.70 -3.55 13.11
CA LEU A 401 -17.80 -2.57 12.50
C LEU A 401 -16.50 -3.27 12.08
N PHE A 402 -16.22 -3.26 10.79
CA PHE A 402 -14.94 -3.71 10.22
C PHE A 402 -14.08 -2.49 9.92
N VAL A 403 -12.80 -2.55 10.27
CA VAL A 403 -11.83 -1.48 10.02
C VAL A 403 -10.55 -2.10 9.51
N VAL A 404 -10.09 -1.65 8.35
CA VAL A 404 -8.73 -1.99 7.89
C VAL A 404 -7.76 -0.95 8.43
N ASP A 405 -6.64 -1.41 8.98
CA ASP A 405 -5.61 -0.55 9.56
C ASP A 405 -4.28 -0.80 8.83
N VAL A 406 -3.75 0.26 8.22
CA VAL A 406 -2.53 0.15 7.40
C VAL A 406 -1.31 0.12 8.30
N GLY A 407 -0.47 -0.91 8.14
CA GLY A 407 0.77 -1.13 8.88
C GLY A 407 1.90 -0.17 8.51
N GLU A 408 3.00 -0.22 9.26
CA GLU A 408 4.19 0.60 8.96
C GLU A 408 5.18 -0.12 8.05
N SER A 409 5.64 -1.30 8.49
CA SER A 409 6.87 -1.91 8.00
C SER A 409 6.74 -3.39 7.71
N ASN A 410 5.85 -4.10 8.39
CA ASN A 410 5.88 -5.57 8.38
C ASN A 410 4.54 -6.21 8.08
N TYR A 411 3.43 -5.69 8.62
CA TYR A 411 2.14 -6.38 8.55
C TYR A 411 0.99 -5.41 8.31
N GLU A 412 0.05 -5.86 7.48
CA GLU A 412 -1.23 -5.23 7.25
C GLU A 412 -2.33 -5.96 8.02
N GLU A 413 -3.40 -5.27 8.44
CA GLU A 413 -4.43 -5.88 9.28
C GLU A 413 -5.88 -5.44 9.03
N VAL A 414 -6.82 -6.32 9.39
CA VAL A 414 -8.26 -6.04 9.46
C VAL A 414 -8.77 -6.36 10.85
N ASN A 415 -9.54 -5.44 11.42
CA ASN A 415 -10.08 -5.50 12.77
C ASN A 415 -11.61 -5.55 12.75
N ILE A 416 -12.18 -6.32 13.69
CA ILE A 416 -13.55 -6.08 14.16
C ILE A 416 -13.45 -5.11 15.33
N VAL A 417 -14.07 -3.95 15.19
CA VAL A 417 -13.92 -2.86 16.16
C VAL A 417 -15.06 -2.81 17.15
N GLU A 418 -14.76 -3.00 18.43
CA GLU A 418 -15.71 -2.89 19.53
C GLU A 418 -15.46 -1.67 20.41
N LYS A 419 -16.50 -1.30 21.17
CA LYS A 419 -16.50 -0.12 22.02
C LYS A 419 -15.47 -0.24 23.16
N GLY A 420 -14.55 0.70 23.21
CA GLY A 420 -13.58 0.87 24.31
C GLY A 420 -12.40 -0.11 24.24
N GLU A 421 -12.21 -0.75 23.09
CA GLU A 421 -11.09 -1.65 22.85
C GLU A 421 -9.84 -0.90 22.34
N ASN A 422 -8.69 -1.55 22.51
CA ASN A 422 -7.38 -1.03 22.19
C ASN A 422 -6.66 -1.97 21.22
N TYR A 423 -6.38 -1.53 20.00
CA TYR A 423 -5.80 -2.34 18.93
C TYR A 423 -4.26 -2.35 18.92
N GLY A 424 -3.64 -1.80 19.97
CA GLY A 424 -2.26 -2.09 20.33
C GLY A 424 -1.19 -1.29 19.59
N TRP A 425 -1.51 -0.51 18.55
CA TRP A 425 -0.56 0.43 17.98
C TRP A 425 -0.16 1.49 19.03
N ASN A 426 1.12 1.77 19.28
CA ASN A 426 2.26 1.41 18.43
C ASN A 426 3.19 0.36 19.03
N VAL A 427 2.75 -0.54 19.91
CA VAL A 427 3.62 -1.64 20.41
C VAL A 427 3.37 -2.97 19.72
N ARG A 428 2.33 -3.01 18.89
CA ARG A 428 1.95 -4.10 18.01
C ARG A 428 1.73 -3.60 16.59
N GLU A 429 1.96 -4.48 15.64
CA GLU A 429 1.68 -4.33 14.22
C GLU A 429 1.19 -5.71 13.75
N GLY A 430 -0.10 -5.86 13.43
CA GLY A 430 -0.75 -7.16 13.46
C GLY A 430 -0.71 -7.76 14.86
N ASN A 431 -0.56 -9.09 14.93
CA ASN A 431 -0.29 -9.82 16.17
C ASN A 431 1.19 -9.83 16.59
N HIS A 432 2.02 -9.04 15.91
CA HIS A 432 3.46 -9.07 16.09
C HIS A 432 3.92 -7.91 16.94
N CYS A 433 5.10 -8.08 17.53
CA CYS A 433 5.73 -7.01 18.27
C CYS A 433 6.19 -5.92 17.31
N TYR A 434 6.06 -4.67 17.72
CA TYR A 434 6.59 -3.55 16.95
C TYR A 434 7.46 -2.65 17.81
N ASN A 435 8.54 -2.16 17.21
CA ASN A 435 9.45 -1.21 17.83
C ASN A 435 9.98 -0.27 16.77
N THR A 436 9.75 1.03 16.88
CA THR A 436 10.16 1.92 15.79
C THR A 436 11.49 2.62 15.95
N GLY A 437 12.25 2.26 16.99
CA GLY A 437 13.71 2.38 16.91
C GLY A 437 14.35 1.26 16.07
N SER A 438 13.69 0.11 15.90
CA SER A 438 14.21 -1.04 15.15
C SER A 438 13.08 -1.90 14.54
N PRO A 439 12.33 -1.39 13.53
CA PRO A 439 11.18 -2.11 12.98
C PRO A 439 11.51 -3.49 12.40
N ALA A 440 12.74 -3.67 11.91
CA ALA A 440 13.23 -4.92 11.33
C ALA A 440 13.76 -5.93 12.37
N ASP A 441 13.88 -5.53 13.64
CA ASP A 441 14.28 -6.39 14.77
C ASP A 441 13.43 -6.07 16.00
N PRO A 442 12.10 -6.26 15.94
CA PRO A 442 11.24 -5.98 17.06
C PRO A 442 11.50 -6.98 18.21
N PRO A 443 11.13 -6.64 19.45
CA PRO A 443 11.26 -7.57 20.56
C PRO A 443 10.47 -8.86 20.29
N THR A 444 10.85 -9.97 20.94
CA THR A 444 10.15 -11.26 20.76
C THR A 444 8.89 -11.39 21.61
N VAL A 445 8.64 -10.45 22.53
CA VAL A 445 7.48 -10.42 23.40
C VAL A 445 7.00 -8.98 23.48
N CYS A 446 5.80 -8.72 22.97
CA CYS A 446 5.12 -7.43 23.07
C CYS A 446 4.14 -7.45 24.25
N PRO A 447 3.72 -6.28 24.73
CA PRO A 447 2.63 -6.18 25.69
C PRO A 447 1.36 -6.86 25.14
N GLU A 448 0.64 -7.57 25.99
CA GLU A 448 -0.73 -8.05 25.71
C GLU A 448 -1.79 -7.15 26.38
N ARG A 449 -1.34 -6.24 27.24
CA ARG A 449 -2.18 -5.36 28.06
C ARG A 449 -1.43 -4.07 28.36
N THR A 450 -2.17 -3.00 28.57
CA THR A 450 -1.61 -1.76 29.12
C THR A 450 -1.10 -1.98 30.55
N PRO A 451 -0.23 -1.08 31.07
CA PRO A 451 0.16 -1.09 32.48
C PRO A 451 -1.06 -1.09 33.42
N PRO A 452 -1.02 -1.75 34.59
CA PRO A 452 -2.18 -1.88 35.48
C PRO A 452 -2.81 -0.55 35.95
N ASP A 453 -2.03 0.52 35.99
CA ASP A 453 -2.44 1.87 36.34
C ASP A 453 -3.05 2.66 35.17
N VAL A 454 -2.94 2.15 33.95
CA VAL A 454 -3.57 2.71 32.75
C VAL A 454 -4.86 1.95 32.47
N ARG A 455 -5.99 2.58 32.78
CA ARG A 455 -7.35 2.03 32.53
C ARG A 455 -7.55 0.61 33.09
N GLY A 456 -6.85 0.28 34.19
CA GLY A 456 -6.95 -1.03 34.84
C GLY A 456 -6.17 -2.15 34.13
N GLY A 457 -5.22 -1.81 33.25
CA GLY A 457 -4.47 -2.76 32.45
C GLY A 457 -5.36 -3.47 31.44
N GLU A 458 -6.05 -2.72 30.59
CA GLU A 458 -6.94 -3.26 29.55
C GLU A 458 -6.18 -4.17 28.57
N PRO A 459 -6.84 -5.19 28.00
CA PRO A 459 -6.21 -6.02 26.96
C PRO A 459 -5.96 -5.22 25.68
N LEU A 460 -4.89 -5.58 24.98
CA LEU A 460 -4.74 -5.25 23.57
C LEU A 460 -5.47 -6.32 22.76
N VAL A 461 -6.12 -5.91 21.68
CA VAL A 461 -6.96 -6.76 20.84
C VAL A 461 -6.20 -7.12 19.57
N ASP A 462 -6.31 -8.39 19.20
CA ASP A 462 -5.69 -8.97 18.02
C ASP A 462 -6.61 -8.76 16.80
N PRO A 463 -6.07 -8.51 15.58
CA PRO A 463 -6.88 -8.43 14.37
C PRO A 463 -7.54 -9.77 14.01
N ILE A 464 -8.50 -9.72 13.09
CA ILE A 464 -9.12 -10.91 12.50
C ILE A 464 -8.40 -11.39 11.23
N VAL A 465 -7.66 -10.52 10.57
CA VAL A 465 -6.82 -10.82 9.39
C VAL A 465 -5.50 -10.09 9.55
N GLU A 466 -4.41 -10.77 9.20
CA GLU A 466 -3.10 -10.13 9.01
C GLU A 466 -2.39 -10.77 7.81
N TYR A 467 -1.53 -10.01 7.14
CA TYR A 467 -0.60 -10.53 6.15
C TYR A 467 0.69 -9.71 6.15
N PRO A 468 1.85 -10.34 5.91
CA PRO A 468 3.11 -9.63 5.91
C PRO A 468 3.26 -8.80 4.64
N HIS A 469 4.16 -7.81 4.65
CA HIS A 469 4.59 -7.14 3.41
C HIS A 469 5.42 -8.08 2.53
N VAL A 470 6.24 -8.92 3.14
CA VAL A 470 7.13 -9.88 2.46
C VAL A 470 6.99 -11.27 3.09
N TYR A 471 6.79 -12.29 2.26
CA TYR A 471 6.76 -13.69 2.66
C TYR A 471 7.73 -14.50 1.81
N GLU A 472 8.67 -15.19 2.46
CA GLU A 472 9.68 -16.04 1.81
C GLU A 472 10.46 -15.33 0.68
N GLY A 473 10.67 -14.01 0.84
CA GLY A 473 11.39 -13.16 -0.12
C GLY A 473 10.53 -12.62 -1.26
N ASN A 474 9.23 -12.92 -1.28
CA ASN A 474 8.27 -12.40 -2.25
C ASN A 474 7.41 -11.29 -1.62
N ASP A 475 7.16 -10.23 -2.38
CA ASP A 475 6.23 -9.17 -1.97
C ASP A 475 4.79 -9.70 -1.95
N VAL A 476 4.06 -9.40 -0.89
CA VAL A 476 2.67 -9.85 -0.66
C VAL A 476 1.70 -8.68 -0.77
N GLY A 477 2.00 -7.57 -0.10
CA GLY A 477 1.21 -6.33 -0.14
C GLY A 477 1.92 -5.18 0.57
N LEU A 478 1.43 -3.96 0.40
CA LEU A 478 2.05 -2.75 0.92
C LEU A 478 1.14 -1.90 1.80
N ALA A 479 -0.17 -1.94 1.55
CA ALA A 479 -1.14 -1.17 2.31
C ALA A 479 -2.53 -1.76 2.11
N VAL A 480 -3.15 -2.23 3.19
CA VAL A 480 -4.50 -2.78 3.14
C VAL A 480 -5.52 -1.71 2.76
N ILE A 481 -6.48 -2.09 1.91
CA ILE A 481 -7.48 -1.19 1.35
C ILE A 481 -8.89 -1.75 1.52
N GLY A 482 -9.72 -0.95 2.17
CA GLY A 482 -11.18 -1.05 2.08
C GLY A 482 -11.76 -2.33 2.65
N GLY A 483 -13.07 -2.49 2.41
CA GLY A 483 -13.67 -3.81 2.41
C GLY A 483 -15.10 -3.84 2.89
N HIS A 484 -15.83 -4.85 2.44
CA HIS A 484 -17.23 -5.09 2.78
C HIS A 484 -17.50 -6.58 2.89
N VAL A 485 -18.38 -6.97 3.80
CA VAL A 485 -18.98 -8.31 3.75
C VAL A 485 -19.82 -8.41 2.48
N TYR A 486 -19.49 -9.34 1.60
CA TYR A 486 -20.18 -9.50 0.33
C TYR A 486 -21.53 -10.19 0.53
N ASP A 487 -22.61 -9.48 0.21
CA ASP A 487 -24.00 -9.98 0.24
C ASP A 487 -24.64 -10.02 -1.16
N GLY A 488 -23.83 -9.83 -2.19
CA GLY A 488 -24.27 -9.85 -3.59
C GLY A 488 -24.73 -11.24 -4.06
N ASP A 489 -25.49 -11.22 -5.15
CA ASP A 489 -26.00 -12.43 -5.79
C ASP A 489 -25.16 -12.85 -6.99
N ALA A 490 -24.40 -11.92 -7.59
CA ALA A 490 -23.69 -12.16 -8.84
C ALA A 490 -22.53 -13.14 -8.71
N ILE A 491 -21.85 -13.16 -7.55
CA ILE A 491 -20.69 -14.01 -7.28
C ILE A 491 -20.97 -14.85 -6.02
N PRO A 492 -21.71 -15.97 -6.13
CA PRO A 492 -22.11 -16.77 -4.97
C PRO A 492 -20.96 -17.29 -4.10
N ALA A 493 -19.76 -17.44 -4.68
CA ALA A 493 -18.57 -17.90 -3.97
C ALA A 493 -18.04 -16.89 -2.93
N LEU A 494 -18.39 -15.60 -3.05
CA LEU A 494 -17.95 -14.56 -2.11
C LEU A 494 -18.96 -14.29 -0.98
N ARG A 495 -20.16 -14.87 -1.04
CA ARG A 495 -21.21 -14.57 -0.05
C ARG A 495 -20.76 -14.85 1.39
N GLY A 496 -20.89 -13.84 2.24
CA GLY A 496 -20.51 -13.91 3.65
C GLY A 496 -19.01 -13.78 3.91
N THR A 497 -18.18 -13.62 2.88
CA THR A 497 -16.76 -13.29 3.02
C THR A 497 -16.58 -11.77 3.12
N TYR A 498 -15.55 -11.33 3.84
CA TYR A 498 -15.12 -9.94 3.82
C TYR A 498 -14.21 -9.73 2.60
N VAL A 499 -14.69 -8.98 1.61
CA VAL A 499 -13.97 -8.67 0.37
C VAL A 499 -13.28 -7.33 0.52
N PHE A 500 -11.97 -7.31 0.38
CA PHE A 500 -11.09 -6.15 0.54
C PHE A 500 -9.90 -6.27 -0.42
N GLY A 501 -8.84 -5.50 -0.24
CA GLY A 501 -7.65 -5.67 -1.06
C GLY A 501 -6.42 -4.97 -0.51
N ASP A 502 -5.41 -4.85 -1.38
CA ASP A 502 -4.18 -4.13 -1.12
C ASP A 502 -3.92 -3.11 -2.23
N TYR A 503 -3.41 -1.94 -1.86
CA TYR A 503 -3.09 -0.82 -2.75
C TYR A 503 -2.23 -1.27 -3.93
N SER A 504 -1.18 -2.05 -3.63
CA SER A 504 -0.20 -2.52 -4.59
C SER A 504 0.63 -3.64 -3.97
N ARG A 505 0.88 -4.69 -4.75
CA ARG A 505 1.77 -5.77 -4.31
C ARG A 505 3.21 -5.30 -4.04
N ASP A 506 3.75 -4.39 -4.84
CA ASP A 506 5.19 -4.05 -4.82
C ASP A 506 5.53 -2.62 -5.30
N GLY A 507 4.54 -1.72 -5.28
CA GLY A 507 4.69 -0.30 -5.59
C GLY A 507 4.35 0.05 -7.04
N GLU A 508 4.22 -0.94 -7.91
CA GLU A 508 3.68 -0.80 -9.26
C GLU A 508 2.14 -0.83 -9.25
N PRO A 509 1.44 -0.40 -10.32
CA PRO A 509 -0.03 -0.46 -10.40
C PRO A 509 -0.55 -1.91 -10.50
N ARG A 510 -0.37 -2.68 -9.42
CA ARG A 510 -0.71 -4.09 -9.26
C ARG A 510 -1.45 -4.28 -7.94
N GLY A 511 -2.54 -3.54 -7.76
CA GLY A 511 -3.48 -3.74 -6.67
C GLY A 511 -4.05 -5.15 -6.69
N SER A 512 -4.34 -5.68 -5.52
CA SER A 512 -4.84 -7.06 -5.34
C SER A 512 -6.16 -7.04 -4.57
N LEU A 513 -7.02 -8.03 -4.81
CA LEU A 513 -8.29 -8.20 -4.10
C LEU A 513 -8.29 -9.51 -3.34
N PHE A 514 -8.84 -9.50 -2.15
CA PHE A 514 -8.82 -10.64 -1.23
C PHE A 514 -10.23 -10.94 -0.71
N ALA A 515 -10.43 -12.18 -0.28
CA ALA A 515 -11.61 -12.60 0.48
C ALA A 515 -11.16 -13.26 1.78
N ALA A 516 -11.68 -12.76 2.91
CA ALA A 516 -11.50 -13.36 4.22
C ALA A 516 -12.78 -14.07 4.67
N THR A 517 -12.66 -15.31 5.16
CA THR A 517 -13.78 -16.12 5.62
C THR A 517 -13.69 -16.36 7.13
N PRO A 518 -14.77 -16.09 7.90
CA PRO A 518 -14.78 -16.32 9.33
C PRO A 518 -14.61 -17.81 9.67
N PRO A 519 -13.92 -18.15 10.77
CA PRO A 519 -13.75 -19.53 11.19
C PRO A 519 -15.07 -20.15 11.68
N GLU A 520 -15.28 -21.46 11.46
CA GLU A 520 -16.54 -22.15 11.78
C GLU A 520 -16.92 -22.08 13.28
N ASN A 521 -15.93 -22.03 14.16
CA ASN A 521 -16.11 -21.93 15.61
C ASN A 521 -16.22 -20.48 16.13
N GLY A 522 -16.02 -19.47 15.26
CA GLY A 522 -16.10 -18.05 15.61
C GLY A 522 -14.88 -17.48 16.34
N ASP A 523 -13.86 -18.29 16.63
CA ASP A 523 -12.66 -17.86 17.34
C ASP A 523 -11.42 -17.98 16.44
N GLY A 524 -10.59 -16.94 16.40
CA GLY A 524 -9.30 -16.91 15.71
C GLY A 524 -9.29 -16.15 14.39
N MET A 525 -8.14 -16.18 13.72
CA MET A 525 -7.93 -15.52 12.43
C MET A 525 -8.87 -16.10 11.36
N TRP A 526 -9.37 -15.21 10.51
CA TRP A 526 -10.13 -15.58 9.34
C TRP A 526 -9.19 -16.16 8.29
N SER A 527 -9.67 -17.13 7.53
CA SER A 527 -8.88 -17.66 6.41
C SER A 527 -8.85 -16.63 5.29
N LEU A 528 -7.67 -16.38 4.72
CA LEU A 528 -7.45 -15.39 3.68
C LEU A 528 -7.16 -16.07 2.35
N GLU A 529 -7.82 -15.62 1.28
CA GLU A 529 -7.60 -16.08 -0.09
C GLU A 529 -7.47 -14.87 -1.04
N GLU A 530 -6.60 -14.98 -2.03
CA GLU A 530 -6.44 -13.95 -3.08
C GLU A 530 -7.40 -14.20 -4.25
N LEU A 531 -8.26 -13.23 -4.56
CA LEU A 531 -9.16 -13.32 -5.70
C LEU A 531 -8.37 -13.38 -7.00
N GLN A 532 -8.70 -14.35 -7.84
CA GLN A 532 -8.04 -14.54 -9.13
C GLN A 532 -8.72 -13.64 -10.17
N VAL A 533 -8.26 -12.41 -10.30
CA VAL A 533 -8.79 -11.43 -11.26
C VAL A 533 -8.34 -11.80 -12.68
N LYS A 534 -9.27 -12.01 -13.62
CA LYS A 534 -8.95 -12.37 -15.02
C LYS A 534 -9.13 -11.20 -15.98
N ASP A 535 -8.43 -10.11 -15.68
CA ASP A 535 -8.39 -8.88 -16.46
C ASP A 535 -6.95 -8.48 -16.84
N GLY A 536 -6.82 -7.47 -17.69
CA GLY A 536 -5.51 -6.92 -18.06
C GLY A 536 -4.58 -7.88 -18.83
N PRO A 537 -3.32 -7.47 -19.06
CA PRO A 537 -2.32 -8.26 -19.79
C PRO A 537 -1.82 -9.52 -19.06
N ASP A 538 -1.88 -9.51 -17.72
CA ASP A 538 -1.27 -10.51 -16.84
C ASP A 538 -2.27 -11.16 -15.85
N ASP A 539 -3.56 -11.18 -16.19
CA ASP A 539 -4.62 -11.67 -15.28
C ASP A 539 -4.55 -10.96 -13.91
N SER A 540 -4.61 -9.62 -13.92
CA SER A 540 -4.57 -8.78 -12.72
C SER A 540 -5.45 -7.54 -12.88
N LEU A 541 -5.57 -6.72 -11.82
CA LEU A 541 -6.24 -5.43 -11.92
C LEU A 541 -5.50 -4.45 -12.85
N ASP A 542 -4.17 -4.56 -13.00
CA ASP A 542 -3.36 -3.63 -13.80
C ASP A 542 -3.63 -2.15 -13.46
N ALA A 543 -3.84 -1.86 -12.17
CA ALA A 543 -4.05 -0.53 -11.60
C ALA A 543 -3.74 -0.54 -10.09
N TYR A 544 -3.51 0.63 -9.49
CA TYR A 544 -3.54 0.78 -8.03
C TYR A 544 -4.98 0.62 -7.52
N LEU A 545 -5.17 -0.07 -6.38
CA LEU A 545 -6.46 -0.17 -5.72
C LEU A 545 -6.59 0.92 -4.65
N LEU A 546 -7.54 1.84 -4.80
CA LEU A 546 -7.75 2.96 -3.86
C LEU A 546 -8.87 2.70 -2.85
N GLY A 547 -9.83 1.85 -3.22
CA GLY A 547 -10.96 1.51 -2.40
C GLY A 547 -11.69 0.27 -2.90
N VAL A 548 -12.38 -0.40 -1.98
CA VAL A 548 -13.41 -1.39 -2.30
C VAL A 548 -14.73 -0.83 -1.81
N GLY A 549 -15.68 -0.63 -2.71
CA GLY A 549 -17.02 -0.11 -2.41
C GLY A 549 -18.10 -1.16 -2.61
N GLN A 550 -19.30 -0.93 -2.08
CA GLN A 550 -20.43 -1.84 -2.20
C GLN A 550 -21.71 -1.09 -2.60
N ASP A 551 -22.48 -1.64 -3.54
CA ASP A 551 -23.79 -1.12 -3.84
C ASP A 551 -24.89 -1.64 -2.91
N ALA A 552 -26.08 -1.08 -3.01
CA ALA A 552 -27.20 -1.45 -2.14
C ALA A 552 -27.82 -2.84 -2.47
N ALA A 553 -27.27 -3.56 -3.45
CA ALA A 553 -27.56 -4.97 -3.72
C ALA A 553 -26.45 -5.90 -3.18
N GLY A 554 -25.46 -5.37 -2.47
CA GLY A 554 -24.36 -6.14 -1.89
C GLY A 554 -23.21 -6.43 -2.87
N GLU A 555 -23.26 -5.89 -4.09
CA GLU A 555 -22.23 -6.12 -5.10
C GLU A 555 -21.03 -5.20 -4.87
N CYS A 556 -19.82 -5.77 -4.93
CA CYS A 556 -18.58 -5.03 -4.69
C CYS A 556 -17.98 -4.41 -5.96
N TYR A 557 -17.23 -3.34 -5.76
CA TYR A 557 -16.57 -2.53 -6.78
C TYR A 557 -15.13 -2.26 -6.34
N ALA A 558 -14.18 -2.38 -7.28
CA ALA A 558 -12.83 -1.87 -7.14
C ALA A 558 -12.77 -0.43 -7.65
N LEU A 559 -12.20 0.48 -6.88
CA LEU A 559 -11.92 1.84 -7.29
C LEU A 559 -10.42 1.97 -7.52
N THR A 560 -10.04 2.36 -8.73
CA THR A 560 -8.65 2.20 -9.20
C THR A 560 -8.12 3.45 -9.88
N THR A 561 -6.79 3.52 -10.02
CA THR A 561 -6.10 4.52 -10.84
C THR A 561 -4.77 3.97 -11.36
N ASP A 562 -4.29 4.49 -12.48
CA ASP A 562 -3.00 4.08 -13.07
C ASP A 562 -1.80 4.89 -12.52
N VAL A 563 -2.08 5.95 -11.75
CA VAL A 563 -1.07 6.92 -11.30
C VAL A 563 -0.84 6.77 -9.80
N LEU A 564 0.44 6.80 -9.41
CA LEU A 564 0.83 6.85 -8.00
C LEU A 564 0.42 8.20 -7.38
N GLY A 565 -0.25 8.16 -6.23
CA GLY A 565 -0.70 9.37 -5.52
C GLY A 565 -1.79 10.16 -6.25
N VAL A 566 -1.75 11.49 -6.12
CA VAL A 566 -2.73 12.41 -6.72
C VAL A 566 -2.05 13.32 -7.74
N ASP A 567 -2.45 13.21 -9.01
CA ASP A 567 -2.08 14.17 -10.06
C ASP A 567 -3.34 14.80 -10.66
N PRO A 568 -3.77 16.00 -10.23
CA PRO A 568 -4.99 16.65 -10.70
C PRO A 568 -5.05 16.94 -12.20
N SER A 569 -3.95 16.76 -12.94
CA SER A 569 -3.91 16.90 -14.40
C SER A 569 -4.31 15.64 -15.16
N THR A 570 -4.43 14.51 -14.47
CA THR A 570 -4.77 13.20 -15.05
C THR A 570 -6.24 12.84 -14.82
N THR A 571 -6.69 11.82 -15.54
CA THR A 571 -8.07 11.28 -15.47
C THR A 571 -8.06 9.77 -15.64
N THR A 572 -7.18 9.09 -14.90
CA THR A 572 -6.96 7.64 -14.95
C THR A 572 -7.83 6.87 -13.95
N GLY A 573 -8.65 7.59 -13.18
CA GLY A 573 -9.50 6.98 -12.16
C GLY A 573 -10.63 6.18 -12.79
N GLU A 574 -10.88 4.99 -12.26
CA GLU A 574 -11.97 4.13 -12.71
C GLU A 574 -12.73 3.51 -11.53
N VAL A 575 -14.01 3.23 -11.74
CA VAL A 575 -14.82 2.38 -10.87
C VAL A 575 -15.17 1.13 -11.65
N ARG A 576 -14.72 -0.02 -11.14
CA ARG A 576 -14.86 -1.31 -11.79
C ARG A 576 -15.70 -2.26 -10.94
N LYS A 577 -16.84 -2.70 -11.47
CA LYS A 577 -17.72 -3.67 -10.79
C LYS A 577 -17.10 -5.07 -10.82
N LEU A 578 -17.06 -5.77 -9.69
CA LEU A 578 -16.69 -7.18 -9.68
C LEU A 578 -17.82 -8.02 -10.30
N VAL A 579 -17.47 -8.89 -11.23
CA VAL A 579 -18.41 -9.77 -11.95
C VAL A 579 -17.84 -11.20 -12.03
N PRO A 580 -18.70 -12.24 -12.15
CA PRO A 580 -18.22 -13.61 -12.30
C PRO A 580 -17.49 -13.81 -13.63
N GLU A 581 -16.48 -14.69 -13.67
CA GLU A 581 -15.71 -14.99 -14.89
C GLU A 581 -16.60 -15.54 -16.03
N THR A 582 -17.54 -16.42 -15.69
CA THR A 582 -18.58 -16.90 -16.61
C THR A 582 -19.90 -16.23 -16.27
N PRO A 583 -20.55 -15.50 -17.21
CA PRO A 583 -21.86 -14.91 -16.96
C PRO A 583 -22.85 -15.98 -16.48
N ALA A 584 -23.55 -15.71 -15.38
CA ALA A 584 -24.57 -16.62 -14.87
C ALA A 584 -25.54 -17.00 -16.01
N ARG A 585 -25.66 -18.31 -16.25
CA ARG A 585 -26.45 -18.86 -17.36
C ARG A 585 -27.94 -18.62 -17.10
N GLY A 586 -28.46 -17.44 -17.44
CA GLY A 586 -29.86 -17.10 -17.17
C GLY A 586 -30.38 -15.70 -17.48
N ALA A 587 -29.54 -14.71 -17.81
CA ALA A 587 -30.02 -13.38 -18.19
C ALA A 587 -29.85 -13.14 -19.70
N THR A 588 -30.84 -13.52 -20.50
CA THR A 588 -30.95 -13.05 -21.89
C THR A 588 -31.34 -11.58 -21.89
N THR A 589 -30.38 -10.68 -22.01
CA THR A 589 -30.60 -9.33 -22.53
C THR A 589 -30.47 -9.36 -24.04
N ALA A 590 -31.43 -8.74 -24.72
CA ALA A 590 -31.50 -8.70 -26.17
C ALA A 590 -30.38 -7.81 -26.73
N ASP A 591 -29.60 -8.37 -27.65
CA ASP A 591 -28.58 -7.71 -28.46
C ASP A 591 -29.21 -6.64 -29.38
N PRO A 592 -28.85 -5.34 -29.30
CA PRO A 592 -29.13 -4.40 -30.36
C PRO A 592 -28.02 -4.50 -31.41
N THR A 593 -28.19 -5.41 -32.38
CA THR A 593 -27.35 -5.46 -33.57
C THR A 593 -27.36 -4.10 -34.27
N SER A 594 -26.21 -3.41 -34.27
CA SER A 594 -25.97 -2.26 -35.13
C SER A 594 -25.67 -2.74 -36.55
N THR A 595 -26.64 -2.60 -37.45
CA THR A 595 -26.38 -2.69 -38.90
C THR A 595 -26.01 -1.32 -39.43
N LYS A 596 -24.70 -1.02 -39.50
CA LYS A 596 -24.17 0.03 -40.39
C LYS A 596 -24.23 -0.47 -41.83
N SER A 597 -25.24 -0.04 -42.57
CA SER A 597 -25.30 -0.18 -44.03
C SER A 597 -24.63 1.02 -44.70
N THR A 598 -23.48 0.79 -45.33
CA THR A 598 -22.88 1.71 -46.30
C THR A 598 -23.56 1.54 -47.66
N ALA A 599 -24.14 2.61 -48.18
CA ALA A 599 -24.52 2.70 -49.59
C ALA A 599 -24.19 4.10 -50.12
N THR A 600 -23.21 4.13 -51.02
CA THR A 600 -22.86 5.22 -51.93
C THR A 600 -23.86 5.27 -53.09
N GLY A 601 -24.18 6.47 -53.59
CA GLY A 601 -24.75 6.63 -54.94
C GLY A 601 -25.79 7.74 -55.16
N ASP A 602 -25.33 8.83 -55.77
CA ASP A 602 -26.00 9.65 -56.81
C ASP A 602 -27.19 10.59 -56.50
N ALA A 603 -26.81 11.87 -56.38
CA ALA A 603 -27.25 13.02 -57.19
C ALA A 603 -28.75 13.22 -57.57
N LYS A 604 -29.34 14.33 -57.07
CA LYS A 604 -29.92 15.39 -57.95
C LYS A 604 -30.32 16.70 -57.21
N LYS A 605 -29.61 17.76 -57.60
CA LYS A 605 -29.97 19.18 -57.83
C LYS A 605 -31.42 19.66 -57.56
N ALA A 606 -31.54 20.68 -56.70
CA ALA A 606 -32.21 21.99 -56.90
C ALA A 606 -32.04 22.76 -55.56
N GLY A 607 -31.52 23.98 -55.43
CA GLY A 607 -31.44 25.10 -56.34
C GLY A 607 -32.37 26.21 -55.84
N THR A 608 -31.87 27.12 -54.99
CA THR A 608 -32.20 28.57 -55.00
C THR A 608 -31.28 29.33 -54.06
N ALA A 609 -30.69 30.39 -54.62
CA ALA A 609 -29.83 31.37 -53.99
C ALA A 609 -30.64 32.52 -53.36
N ASN A 610 -30.05 33.16 -52.35
CA ASN A 610 -29.75 34.60 -52.28
C ASN A 610 -29.24 34.89 -50.86
N ASP A 611 -28.06 35.42 -50.59
CA ASP A 611 -27.35 36.64 -51.06
C ASP A 611 -27.34 37.70 -49.95
N SER A 612 -26.22 38.43 -49.91
CA SER A 612 -25.80 39.54 -49.05
C SER A 612 -25.40 39.15 -47.61
N GLY A 613 -24.13 39.26 -47.19
CA GLY A 613 -23.18 40.37 -47.38
C GLY A 613 -23.24 41.22 -46.11
N THR A 614 -22.17 41.63 -45.44
CA THR A 614 -20.80 41.95 -45.87
C THR A 614 -19.97 42.28 -44.61
N ARG A 615 -18.65 41.97 -44.66
CA ARG A 615 -17.47 42.75 -44.18
C ARG A 615 -17.49 43.34 -42.75
N THR A 616 -16.44 43.23 -41.95
CA THR A 616 -15.01 43.59 -42.12
C THR A 616 -14.24 42.92 -40.96
N GLY A 617 -12.99 42.47 -41.01
CA GLY A 617 -11.79 42.99 -41.67
C GLY A 617 -10.68 43.17 -40.61
N GLY A 618 -9.46 42.73 -40.91
CA GLY A 618 -8.24 42.92 -40.10
C GLY A 618 -7.51 41.60 -39.82
N GLU A 619 -6.76 41.04 -40.78
CA GLU A 619 -5.29 41.22 -40.98
C GLU A 619 -4.46 40.71 -39.79
N ALA A 620 -3.80 39.55 -39.92
CA ALA A 620 -2.44 39.34 -40.48
C ALA A 620 -1.37 39.43 -39.35
N ALA A 621 -0.31 38.63 -39.24
CA ALA A 621 0.31 37.61 -40.07
C ALA A 621 1.34 36.83 -39.21
N SER A 622 1.80 35.68 -39.76
CA SER A 622 3.18 35.12 -39.67
C SER A 622 3.69 34.65 -38.28
N ASN A 623 4.38 33.52 -38.08
CA ASN A 623 5.30 32.66 -38.85
C ASN A 623 5.18 31.24 -38.26
N ALA A 624 5.09 30.13 -39.01
CA ALA A 624 6.13 29.47 -39.82
C ALA A 624 7.41 29.11 -39.03
N GLY A 625 7.60 27.80 -38.77
CA GLY A 625 8.94 27.24 -38.49
C GLY A 625 9.00 26.11 -37.47
N GLY A 626 8.42 24.95 -37.77
CA GLY A 626 8.78 23.69 -37.09
C GLY A 626 9.71 22.86 -37.96
N PRO A 627 10.79 22.29 -37.42
CA PRO A 627 11.38 21.07 -37.94
C PRO A 627 10.89 19.87 -37.13
N GLY A 628 10.44 18.84 -37.84
CA GLY A 628 10.04 17.57 -37.25
C GLY A 628 11.20 16.78 -36.68
N PHE A 629 10.86 15.84 -35.80
CA PHE A 629 11.72 14.72 -35.43
C PHE A 629 11.02 13.42 -35.82
N GLY A 630 11.72 12.64 -36.63
CA GLY A 630 11.42 11.24 -36.90
C GLY A 630 11.97 10.34 -35.80
N ALA A 631 11.23 9.26 -35.59
CA ALA A 631 11.44 8.10 -34.73
C ALA A 631 12.89 7.63 -34.48
N LEU A 632 13.13 7.16 -33.24
CA LEU A 632 13.88 5.92 -32.99
C LEU A 632 13.53 5.33 -31.62
N ALA A 633 13.21 4.04 -31.61
CA ALA A 633 12.95 3.19 -30.46
C ALA A 633 14.24 2.58 -29.89
N ALA A 634 14.31 2.42 -28.56
CA ALA A 634 15.05 1.39 -27.78
C ALA A 634 14.82 1.71 -26.28
N LEU A 635 13.91 1.01 -25.58
CA LEU A 635 14.09 -0.23 -24.80
C LEU A 635 15.09 -0.15 -23.62
N GLY A 636 14.55 -0.30 -22.42
CA GLY A 636 15.12 -1.15 -21.35
C GLY A 636 15.73 -0.43 -20.15
N ALA A 637 15.20 -0.75 -18.97
CA ALA A 637 15.73 -0.47 -17.62
C ALA A 637 15.43 0.90 -17.01
N VAL A 638 14.16 1.13 -16.65
CA VAL A 638 13.76 2.01 -15.54
C VAL A 638 12.55 1.34 -14.91
N GLY A 639 12.72 0.68 -13.77
CA GLY A 639 11.63 -0.05 -13.09
C GLY A 639 12.01 -0.48 -11.67
N SER A 640 13.29 -0.61 -11.35
CA SER A 640 13.75 -1.04 -10.02
C SER A 640 14.18 0.09 -9.08
N VAL A 641 14.04 1.36 -9.49
CA VAL A 641 14.45 2.53 -8.67
C VAL A 641 13.26 3.20 -7.98
N ALA A 642 12.03 2.99 -8.47
CA ALA A 642 10.80 3.57 -7.90
C ALA A 642 10.32 2.80 -6.65
N ALA A 643 10.30 1.46 -6.68
CA ALA A 643 9.95 0.64 -5.51
C ALA A 643 10.90 0.89 -4.31
N ALA A 644 12.20 1.02 -4.57
CA ALA A 644 13.19 1.38 -3.56
C ALA A 644 13.11 2.84 -3.10
N ALA A 645 12.42 3.74 -3.83
CA ALA A 645 12.15 5.10 -3.39
C ALA A 645 10.86 5.20 -2.57
N ILE A 646 9.87 4.33 -2.82
CA ILE A 646 8.61 4.25 -2.07
C ILE A 646 8.84 3.56 -0.72
N ALA A 647 9.52 2.42 -0.69
CA ALA A 647 9.93 1.78 0.57
C ALA A 647 10.89 2.66 1.38
N ARG A 648 11.68 3.52 0.72
CA ARG A 648 12.60 4.45 1.36
C ARG A 648 11.95 5.77 1.79
N ALA A 649 10.87 6.20 1.12
CA ALA A 649 10.01 7.28 1.62
C ALA A 649 9.16 6.82 2.82
N LEU A 650 8.91 5.51 2.95
CA LEU A 650 8.27 4.89 4.11
C LEU A 650 9.27 4.47 5.21
N ALA A 651 10.59 4.42 4.94
CA ALA A 651 11.59 3.92 5.89
C ALA A 651 12.77 4.87 6.22
N ASP A 652 12.98 5.99 5.53
CA ASP A 652 14.24 6.77 5.57
C ASP A 652 14.05 8.27 5.91
N ASP A 653 13.28 8.59 6.97
CA ASP A 653 13.29 9.92 7.62
C ASP A 653 14.09 9.93 8.93
N GLY A 654 15.19 9.17 8.94
CA GLY A 654 16.11 9.04 10.06
C GLY A 654 17.56 9.22 9.68
N ASP A 655 17.98 10.41 9.23
CA ASP A 655 19.28 11.00 9.59
C ASP A 655 19.42 12.42 9.00
N GLY A 656 19.38 13.42 9.89
CA GLY A 656 19.90 14.75 9.59
C GLY A 656 21.43 14.73 9.64
N ASP A 657 22.09 15.48 8.75
CA ASP A 657 23.48 15.87 8.98
C ASP A 657 23.69 17.36 8.72
N ASP A 658 24.55 17.88 9.60
CA ASP A 658 24.92 19.26 9.84
C ASP A 658 25.54 19.96 8.62
N GLY A 659 25.18 21.24 8.46
CA GLY A 659 25.80 22.18 7.52
C GLY A 659 25.26 23.60 7.62
#